data_AF-A0A9P7EDG9-F1
#
_entry.id   AF-A0A9P7EDG9-F1
#
_cell.length_a   1.000
_cell.length_b   1.000
_cell.length_c   1.000
_cell.angle_alpha   90.00
_cell.angle_beta   90.00
_cell.angle_gamma   90.00
#
_symmetry.space_group_name_H-M   'P 1'
#
loop_
_entity.id
_entity.type
_entity.pdbx_description
1 polymer ?
#
loop_
_entity_poly.entity_id
_entity_poly.type
_entity_poly.pdbx_seq_one_letter_code
_entity_poly.pdbx_strand_id
1 'polypeptide(L)'
;MNYDYSFDTEEDSSHVPPGTLQNLAAEKEAEKAANCARILTETFGHTEYKGKQKEIVEAATSGLDVFVLAPTGMGKSLCFQIPAIADKFGISIIVSPLLALMKNQVSSLRRKGLPAVSWTSDTPKGERDQIIEDLESGKPQTRLLYTTPEKLCTREMTRLLDIVYVEGELNRLVVDEAHCISEWGHDFREEYRRLGSFRERFHGVPIMALTATATPSVQTDIIRNLKMSEERLFTASHPFNRTNLFYDIKYTAALDSLSRMSAVYDFVMTLHRRRARPSSGIIYCRTRAACDELSAFLRGKGISARPYHRGIRPHMLDKTLSEWEAGGNGDGGVDVVCATIAFGMGIDKSDVRYIIHYDLPKSFEGYYQETGRAGRDGCPSKCVLYYSREDAFRLRKLVSDSHAKRQHVASTIHGPQPSQRSIDSFSALIDYAENATMCRHVSICKYFGEKIDTSDKEVVKSYCDNMCDVCKYPDKTLRRRQNLSSEDRVAALSHSRSFNADAFEDDAENSRPAPRKPPPGQHNPGQAGSVGLRGPNTCPTGPPTKKAKLEALPPALITKPYSSVNTLRKPFKTPFKVPFKQPPQETCAIQSSDAQQTTQEGEEQNHDNDEIEVVEVCFNSARQASRDELLQDDVLEEEPTDFGQGGGDILLDDEPQIDLPDIDIELEAMISKKIPEPARKDVFRTIRQALHRVLRWGDNDEGLWVNLSNAPSNAEARYLLLAEAAKKIEYSVHTMSATESGYNQRAKAKLDVVKLMEHRESLWPIDAAHYDDDEEEAIEMIGLLRNICSGWRKIGKRKAP
;
A
#
# COMPACT_ATOMS: atom_id res chain seq x y z
N MET A 1 80.54 -13.99 15.79
CA MET A 1 79.90 -13.88 17.12
C MET A 1 78.48 -14.36 16.92
N ASN A 2 78.14 -15.50 17.51
CA ASN A 2 76.78 -16.03 17.47
C ASN A 2 76.17 -15.73 18.84
N TYR A 3 74.93 -15.27 18.86
CA TYR A 3 74.12 -15.17 20.08
C TYR A 3 72.92 -16.09 19.91
N ASP A 4 72.82 -17.09 20.78
CA ASP A 4 71.68 -17.99 20.81
C ASP A 4 70.43 -17.29 21.35
N TYR A 5 69.28 -17.77 20.91
CA TYR A 5 67.96 -17.32 21.33
C TYR A 5 67.39 -18.33 22.33
N SER A 6 67.50 -18.07 23.63
CA SER A 6 66.81 -18.84 24.67
C SER A 6 65.43 -18.23 24.96
N PHE A 7 64.43 -19.09 25.14
CA PHE A 7 63.01 -18.72 25.20
C PHE A 7 62.49 -18.97 26.62
N ASP A 8 62.42 -17.91 27.43
CA ASP A 8 61.82 -17.95 28.78
C ASP A 8 60.35 -17.49 28.71
N THR A 9 59.47 -18.31 29.28
CA THR A 9 58.02 -18.05 29.37
C THR A 9 57.61 -17.76 30.81
N GLU A 10 57.11 -16.56 31.08
CA GLU A 10 56.34 -16.28 32.31
C GLU A 10 54.87 -15.98 31.94
N GLU A 11 53.96 -16.77 32.51
CA GLU A 11 52.51 -16.61 32.34
C GLU A 11 51.94 -15.68 33.42
N ASP A 12 51.70 -14.39 33.11
CA ASP A 12 50.89 -13.53 33.99
C ASP A 12 49.38 -13.77 33.77
N SER A 13 48.92 -14.92 34.26
CA SER A 13 47.51 -15.34 34.20
C SER A 13 46.66 -14.64 35.26
N SER A 14 46.51 -13.31 35.13
CA SER A 14 45.74 -12.48 36.06
C SER A 14 44.33 -13.04 36.35
N HIS A 15 44.13 -13.46 37.60
CA HIS A 15 42.98 -14.25 38.02
C HIS A 15 41.74 -13.35 38.21
N VAL A 16 40.99 -13.10 37.13
CA VAL A 16 39.74 -12.32 37.16
C VAL A 16 38.72 -13.00 38.09
N PRO A 17 38.26 -12.36 39.18
CA PRO A 17 37.37 -13.01 40.13
C PRO A 17 36.04 -13.44 39.50
N PRO A 18 35.53 -14.66 39.78
CA PRO A 18 34.26 -15.13 39.26
C PRO A 18 33.11 -14.24 39.77
N GLY A 19 32.49 -13.52 38.83
CA GLY A 19 31.52 -12.44 39.10
C GLY A 19 31.88 -11.12 38.42
N THR A 20 33.17 -10.82 38.24
CA THR A 20 33.64 -9.53 37.66
C THR A 20 33.15 -9.34 36.22
N LEU A 21 33.29 -10.36 35.38
CA LEU A 21 32.78 -10.35 34.00
C LEU A 21 31.25 -10.23 33.93
N GLN A 22 30.55 -10.70 34.95
CA GLN A 22 29.08 -10.72 35.01
C GLN A 22 28.54 -9.35 35.44
N ASN A 23 29.23 -8.67 36.37
CA ASN A 23 28.98 -7.28 36.70
C ASN A 23 29.26 -6.36 35.50
N LEU A 24 30.41 -6.52 34.82
CA LEU A 24 30.77 -5.73 33.63
C LEU A 24 29.79 -5.91 32.46
N ALA A 25 29.15 -7.07 32.34
CA ALA A 25 28.07 -7.29 31.38
C ALA A 25 26.79 -6.53 31.77
N ALA A 26 26.37 -6.63 33.05
CA ALA A 26 25.21 -5.93 33.57
C ALA A 26 25.35 -4.39 33.53
N GLU A 27 26.55 -3.87 33.79
CA GLU A 27 26.86 -2.43 33.70
C GLU A 27 26.71 -1.92 32.25
N LYS A 28 27.23 -2.66 31.26
CA LYS A 28 27.06 -2.33 29.83
C LYS A 28 25.60 -2.43 29.37
N GLU A 29 24.85 -3.41 29.88
CA GLU A 29 23.43 -3.55 29.56
C GLU A 29 22.60 -2.40 30.16
N ALA A 30 22.91 -1.98 31.40
CA ALA A 30 22.33 -0.81 32.04
C ALA A 30 22.69 0.51 31.31
N GLU A 31 23.94 0.68 30.88
CA GLU A 31 24.36 1.83 30.06
C GLU A 31 23.59 1.88 28.74
N LYS A 32 23.45 0.74 28.05
CA LYS A 32 22.73 0.63 26.78
C LYS A 32 21.23 0.91 26.94
N ALA A 33 20.61 0.43 28.02
CA ALA A 33 19.23 0.73 28.37
C ALA A 33 19.02 2.22 28.70
N ALA A 34 19.94 2.84 29.44
CA ALA A 34 19.93 4.28 29.72
C ALA A 34 20.06 5.12 28.44
N ASN A 35 20.96 4.73 27.52
CA ASN A 35 21.09 5.38 26.21
C ASN A 35 19.80 5.28 25.38
N CYS A 36 19.12 4.13 25.39
CA CYS A 36 17.82 3.97 24.73
C CYS A 36 16.73 4.89 25.32
N ALA A 37 16.65 5.00 26.65
CA ALA A 37 15.71 5.90 27.33
C ALA A 37 16.01 7.39 27.05
N ARG A 38 17.30 7.75 26.94
CA ARG A 38 17.74 9.08 26.52
C ARG A 38 17.30 9.37 25.08
N ILE A 39 17.53 8.46 24.14
CA ILE A 39 17.13 8.60 22.73
C ILE A 39 15.60 8.72 22.59
N LEU A 40 14.81 7.95 23.35
CA LEU A 40 13.35 8.09 23.40
C LEU A 40 12.92 9.52 23.79
N THR A 41 13.62 10.12 24.75
CA THR A 41 13.29 11.44 25.30
C THR A 41 13.80 12.57 24.41
N GLU A 42 15.10 12.62 24.14
CA GLU A 42 15.78 13.71 23.43
C GLU A 42 15.52 13.69 21.92
N THR A 43 15.53 12.51 21.30
CA THR A 43 15.41 12.37 19.84
C THR A 43 13.96 12.22 19.39
N PHE A 44 13.13 11.50 20.15
CA PHE A 44 11.73 11.21 19.78
C PHE A 44 10.69 12.03 20.56
N GLY A 45 11.09 12.80 21.58
CA GLY A 45 10.18 13.65 22.35
C GLY A 45 9.12 12.87 23.11
N HIS A 46 9.47 11.71 23.67
CA HIS A 46 8.56 10.83 24.41
C HIS A 46 9.06 10.61 25.84
N THR A 47 8.20 10.92 26.82
CA THR A 47 8.55 10.83 28.25
C THR A 47 8.57 9.41 28.80
N GLU A 48 7.89 8.46 28.14
CA GLU A 48 7.77 7.07 28.57
C GLU A 48 7.51 6.11 27.39
N TYR A 49 7.88 4.84 27.58
CA TYR A 49 7.55 3.74 26.67
C TYR A 49 6.08 3.32 26.81
N LYS A 50 5.41 3.01 25.69
CA LYS A 50 3.98 2.64 25.67
C LYS A 50 3.79 1.12 25.70
N GLY A 51 3.22 0.60 26.79
CA GLY A 51 3.08 -0.84 27.00
C GLY A 51 4.44 -1.55 26.92
N LYS A 52 4.50 -2.75 26.32
CA LYS A 52 5.73 -3.55 26.22
C LYS A 52 6.84 -2.99 25.31
N GLN A 53 6.79 -1.71 24.92
CA GLN A 53 7.82 -1.10 24.06
C GLN A 53 9.21 -1.15 24.73
N LYS A 54 9.28 -1.01 26.06
CA LYS A 54 10.53 -1.04 26.80
C LYS A 54 11.18 -2.42 26.67
N GLU A 55 10.45 -3.48 27.02
CA GLU A 55 10.93 -4.86 27.00
C GLU A 55 11.30 -5.32 25.57
N ILE A 56 10.60 -4.82 24.55
CA ILE A 56 10.96 -5.06 23.14
C ILE A 56 12.31 -4.41 22.79
N VAL A 57 12.55 -3.16 23.20
CA VAL A 57 13.82 -2.46 22.96
C VAL A 57 14.96 -3.12 23.74
N GLU A 58 14.74 -3.48 25.00
CA GLU A 58 15.72 -4.18 25.84
C GLU A 58 16.12 -5.53 25.20
N ALA A 59 15.14 -6.40 24.90
CA ALA A 59 15.40 -7.67 24.22
C ALA A 59 16.13 -7.50 22.87
N ALA A 60 15.80 -6.46 22.11
CA ALA A 60 16.52 -6.15 20.89
C ALA A 60 17.98 -5.77 21.18
N THR A 61 18.24 -4.88 22.15
CA THR A 61 19.59 -4.43 22.51
C THR A 61 20.49 -5.54 23.04
N SER A 62 19.93 -6.55 23.71
CA SER A 62 20.63 -7.76 24.20
C SER A 62 20.89 -8.81 23.10
N GLY A 63 20.59 -8.51 21.83
CA GLY A 63 20.94 -9.38 20.69
C GLY A 63 20.00 -10.57 20.45
N LEU A 64 18.78 -10.52 20.97
CA LEU A 64 17.76 -11.55 20.73
C LEU A 64 17.09 -11.36 19.35
N ASP A 65 16.53 -12.46 18.82
CA ASP A 65 15.50 -12.41 17.80
C ASP A 65 14.19 -11.95 18.45
N VAL A 66 13.40 -11.12 17.77
CA VAL A 66 12.27 -10.43 18.39
C VAL A 66 11.03 -10.48 17.49
N PHE A 67 9.94 -11.10 17.96
CA PHE A 67 8.64 -11.07 17.28
C PHE A 67 7.67 -10.11 17.99
N VAL A 68 7.14 -9.12 17.27
CA VAL A 68 6.27 -8.07 17.79
C VAL A 68 4.89 -8.13 17.12
N LEU A 69 3.87 -8.45 17.93
CA LEU A 69 2.47 -8.49 17.52
C LEU A 69 1.72 -7.35 18.21
N ALA A 70 1.61 -6.23 17.50
CA ALA A 70 1.18 -4.96 18.10
C ALA A 70 0.35 -4.09 17.13
N PRO A 71 -0.81 -3.54 17.58
CA PRO A 71 -1.76 -2.84 16.70
C PRO A 71 -1.20 -1.59 16.02
N THR A 72 -1.93 -1.08 15.01
CA THR A 72 -1.57 0.19 14.35
C THR A 72 -1.71 1.37 15.32
N GLY A 73 -0.78 2.33 15.22
CA GLY A 73 -0.66 3.46 16.15
C GLY A 73 0.13 3.18 17.44
N MET A 74 0.52 1.93 17.72
CA MET A 74 1.27 1.58 18.95
C MET A 74 2.79 1.87 18.89
N GLY A 75 3.24 2.69 17.94
CA GLY A 75 4.66 3.09 17.87
C GLY A 75 5.64 1.96 17.53
N LYS A 76 5.24 0.93 16.75
CA LYS A 76 6.11 -0.20 16.36
C LYS A 76 7.47 0.21 15.78
N SER A 77 7.54 1.34 15.06
CA SER A 77 8.79 1.84 14.48
C SER A 77 9.86 2.17 15.53
N LEU A 78 9.46 2.70 16.68
CA LEU A 78 10.37 3.03 17.79
C LEU A 78 11.09 1.78 18.33
N CYS A 79 10.42 0.63 18.31
CA CYS A 79 10.96 -0.65 18.79
C CYS A 79 12.25 -1.07 18.07
N PHE A 80 12.42 -0.68 16.81
CA PHE A 80 13.65 -0.94 16.04
C PHE A 80 14.49 0.33 15.77
N GLN A 81 13.86 1.50 15.71
CA GLN A 81 14.58 2.77 15.52
C GLN A 81 15.46 3.11 16.73
N ILE A 82 14.95 2.96 17.96
CA ILE A 82 15.71 3.25 19.18
C ILE A 82 16.98 2.37 19.30
N PRO A 83 16.92 1.03 19.22
CA PRO A 83 18.14 0.22 19.30
C PRO A 83 19.11 0.51 18.13
N ALA A 84 18.63 0.70 16.91
CA ALA A 84 19.49 1.02 15.75
C ALA A 84 20.26 2.35 15.89
N ILE A 85 19.77 3.29 16.72
CA ILE A 85 20.42 4.56 17.05
C ILE A 85 21.25 4.45 18.36
N ALA A 86 20.90 3.52 19.24
CA ALA A 86 21.59 3.29 20.52
C ALA A 86 22.85 2.43 20.39
N ASP A 87 22.89 1.54 19.39
CA ASP A 87 24.13 0.90 18.92
C ASP A 87 25.09 1.98 18.37
N LYS A 88 26.40 1.91 18.70
CA LYS A 88 27.36 3.00 18.42
C LYS A 88 27.93 3.00 17.00
N PHE A 89 28.17 1.82 16.45
CA PHE A 89 28.65 1.61 15.07
C PHE A 89 27.71 0.66 14.31
N GLY A 90 27.81 0.60 12.99
CA GLY A 90 27.06 -0.32 12.14
C GLY A 90 25.60 0.01 11.82
N ILE A 91 24.97 -0.84 11.02
CA ILE A 91 23.72 -0.57 10.29
C ILE A 91 22.61 -1.57 10.61
N SER A 92 21.37 -1.08 10.73
CA SER A 92 20.17 -1.93 10.69
C SER A 92 19.48 -1.85 9.33
N ILE A 93 19.13 -3.01 8.77
CA ILE A 93 18.44 -3.14 7.48
C ILE A 93 16.94 -3.33 7.74
N ILE A 94 16.10 -2.48 7.16
CA ILE A 94 14.64 -2.48 7.40
C ILE A 94 13.89 -2.80 6.10
N VAL A 95 13.41 -4.03 6.00
CA VAL A 95 12.51 -4.48 4.95
C VAL A 95 11.11 -3.98 5.26
N SER A 96 10.51 -3.22 4.33
CA SER A 96 9.13 -2.77 4.42
C SER A 96 8.47 -2.87 3.03
N PRO A 97 7.16 -3.17 2.91
CA PRO A 97 6.61 -3.51 1.60
C PRO A 97 6.39 -2.28 0.70
N LEU A 98 6.58 -1.05 1.20
CA LEU A 98 5.97 0.14 0.62
C LEU A 98 6.93 1.34 0.56
N LEU A 99 7.21 1.75 -0.68
CA LEU A 99 8.02 2.92 -1.02
C LEU A 99 7.56 4.19 -0.28
N ALA A 100 6.24 4.43 -0.20
CA ALA A 100 5.68 5.58 0.51
C ALA A 100 5.88 5.52 2.04
N LEU A 101 5.79 4.35 2.65
CA LEU A 101 6.04 4.19 4.09
C LEU A 101 7.52 4.42 4.41
N MET A 102 8.42 3.86 3.60
CA MET A 102 9.86 4.05 3.74
C MET A 102 10.26 5.52 3.55
N LYS A 103 9.78 6.18 2.49
CA LYS A 103 10.02 7.62 2.24
C LYS A 103 9.53 8.49 3.40
N ASN A 104 8.38 8.19 3.99
CA ASN A 104 7.87 8.90 5.17
C ASN A 104 8.75 8.68 6.41
N GLN A 105 9.19 7.44 6.67
CA GLN A 105 10.07 7.12 7.80
C GLN A 105 11.45 7.78 7.66
N VAL A 106 12.13 7.60 6.52
CA VAL A 106 13.43 8.22 6.24
C VAL A 106 13.36 9.74 6.32
N SER A 107 12.33 10.37 5.76
CA SER A 107 12.13 11.82 5.88
C SER A 107 11.89 12.27 7.33
N SER A 108 11.21 11.46 8.15
CA SER A 108 10.97 11.73 9.57
C SER A 108 12.24 11.57 10.43
N LEU A 109 13.15 10.68 10.03
CA LEU A 109 14.45 10.46 10.68
C LEU A 109 15.47 11.53 10.27
N ARG A 110 15.61 11.82 8.96
CA ARG A 110 16.50 12.89 8.45
C ARG A 110 16.17 14.26 9.06
N ARG A 111 14.89 14.60 9.25
CA ARG A 111 14.47 15.83 9.96
C ARG A 111 14.84 15.89 11.46
N LYS A 112 15.30 14.79 12.04
CA LYS A 112 15.86 14.72 13.41
C LYS A 112 17.39 14.67 13.42
N GLY A 113 18.05 14.92 12.27
CA GLY A 113 19.50 14.77 12.11
C GLY A 113 19.98 13.31 12.09
N LEU A 114 19.08 12.33 11.96
CA LEU A 114 19.45 10.92 12.01
C LEU A 114 19.88 10.40 10.62
N PRO A 115 21.05 9.76 10.50
CA PRO A 115 21.54 9.14 9.26
C PRO A 115 20.72 7.88 8.91
N ALA A 116 19.65 8.11 8.15
CA ALA A 116 18.79 7.09 7.58
C ALA A 116 18.69 7.28 6.06
N VAL A 117 18.59 6.17 5.32
CA VAL A 117 18.48 6.15 3.85
C VAL A 117 17.39 5.17 3.41
N SER A 118 16.94 5.29 2.15
CA SER A 118 16.10 4.27 1.52
C SER A 118 16.67 3.85 0.17
N TRP A 119 17.00 2.57 0.02
CA TRP A 119 17.44 2.00 -1.24
C TRP A 119 16.33 1.15 -1.87
N THR A 120 15.78 1.64 -2.97
CA THR A 120 14.58 1.12 -3.65
C THR A 120 14.68 1.40 -5.15
N SER A 121 13.69 0.95 -5.94
CA SER A 121 13.53 1.31 -7.36
C SER A 121 13.47 2.82 -7.63
N ASP A 122 13.08 3.61 -6.64
CA ASP A 122 12.84 5.05 -6.78
C ASP A 122 14.05 5.90 -6.30
N THR A 123 15.16 5.27 -5.92
CA THR A 123 16.33 5.95 -5.36
C THR A 123 17.14 6.62 -6.48
N PRO A 124 17.37 7.94 -6.47
CA PRO A 124 18.17 8.63 -7.49
C PRO A 124 19.60 8.09 -7.57
N LYS A 125 20.23 8.10 -8.76
CA LYS A 125 21.57 7.53 -8.96
C LYS A 125 22.60 8.07 -7.95
N GLY A 126 22.74 9.38 -7.81
CA GLY A 126 23.66 9.96 -6.82
C GLY A 126 23.38 9.61 -5.34
N GLU A 127 22.17 9.16 -4.99
CA GLU A 127 21.85 8.61 -3.66
C GLU A 127 22.11 7.09 -3.59
N ARG A 128 21.93 6.33 -4.68
CA ARG A 128 22.43 4.93 -4.81
C ARG A 128 23.95 4.90 -4.63
N ASP A 129 24.67 5.74 -5.36
CA ASP A 129 26.13 5.74 -5.42
C ASP A 129 26.74 6.04 -4.03
N GLN A 130 26.18 7.01 -3.28
CA GLN A 130 26.56 7.30 -1.89
C GLN A 130 26.25 6.15 -0.92
N ILE A 131 25.14 5.43 -1.11
CA ILE A 131 24.79 4.26 -0.28
C ILE A 131 25.74 3.09 -0.58
N ILE A 132 26.20 2.93 -1.82
CA ILE A 132 27.21 1.93 -2.19
C ILE A 132 28.54 2.27 -1.51
N GLU A 133 29.04 3.50 -1.64
CA GLU A 133 30.30 3.95 -1.02
C GLU A 133 30.30 3.77 0.51
N ASP A 134 29.22 4.15 1.20
CA ASP A 134 29.07 3.99 2.66
C ASP A 134 29.10 2.50 3.08
N LEU A 135 28.54 1.60 2.27
CA LEU A 135 28.55 0.15 2.54
C LEU A 135 29.85 -0.54 2.12
N GLU A 136 30.49 -0.14 1.01
CA GLU A 136 31.80 -0.67 0.59
C GLU A 136 32.92 -0.29 1.57
N SER A 137 32.75 0.77 2.36
CA SER A 137 33.63 1.10 3.49
C SER A 137 33.71 0.01 4.57
N GLY A 138 32.72 -0.90 4.63
CA GLY A 138 32.52 -1.89 5.69
C GLY A 138 32.09 -1.31 7.04
N LYS A 139 32.26 0.00 7.27
CA LYS A 139 31.95 0.72 8.52
C LYS A 139 30.98 1.89 8.26
N PRO A 140 29.74 1.58 7.82
CA PRO A 140 28.79 2.58 7.35
C PRO A 140 28.41 3.59 8.44
N GLN A 141 28.32 4.86 8.04
CA GLN A 141 27.75 5.94 8.84
C GLN A 141 26.21 5.88 8.85
N THR A 142 25.61 5.24 7.84
CA THR A 142 24.17 4.96 7.81
C THR A 142 23.77 4.02 8.95
N ARG A 143 22.83 4.47 9.79
CA ARG A 143 22.30 3.71 10.92
C ARG A 143 21.08 2.87 10.56
N LEU A 144 20.25 3.38 9.63
CA LEU A 144 19.02 2.73 9.16
C LEU A 144 18.92 2.77 7.63
N LEU A 145 18.99 1.61 6.99
CA LEU A 145 18.73 1.44 5.56
C LEU A 145 17.38 0.78 5.35
N TYR A 146 16.41 1.55 4.85
CA TYR A 146 15.11 1.04 4.45
C TYR A 146 15.17 0.46 3.02
N THR A 147 14.65 -0.74 2.81
CA THR A 147 14.66 -1.39 1.50
C THR A 147 13.42 -2.26 1.27
N THR A 148 13.23 -2.66 0.02
CA THR A 148 12.17 -3.59 -0.40
C THR A 148 12.69 -5.04 -0.30
N PRO A 149 11.84 -6.06 -0.09
CA PRO A 149 12.29 -7.46 -0.09
C PRO A 149 12.88 -7.86 -1.44
N GLU A 150 12.34 -7.32 -2.54
CA GLU A 150 12.82 -7.55 -3.90
C GLU A 150 14.27 -7.02 -4.05
N LYS A 151 14.54 -5.81 -3.54
CA LYS A 151 15.89 -5.21 -3.58
C LYS A 151 16.86 -5.86 -2.61
N LEU A 152 16.42 -6.28 -1.42
CA LEU A 152 17.29 -6.98 -0.46
C LEU A 152 17.84 -8.29 -1.04
N CYS A 153 17.06 -8.99 -1.86
CA CYS A 153 17.45 -10.24 -2.51
C CYS A 153 18.26 -10.06 -3.82
N THR A 154 18.80 -8.87 -4.11
CA THR A 154 19.70 -8.62 -5.27
C THR A 154 21.16 -8.96 -4.96
N ARG A 155 21.95 -9.31 -5.99
CA ARG A 155 23.37 -9.67 -5.85
C ARG A 155 24.21 -8.53 -5.31
N GLU A 156 24.03 -7.32 -5.86
CA GLU A 156 24.66 -6.07 -5.42
C GLU A 156 24.47 -5.83 -3.91
N MET A 157 23.22 -5.73 -3.44
CA MET A 157 22.93 -5.57 -2.01
C MET A 157 23.54 -6.69 -1.16
N THR A 158 23.43 -7.94 -1.62
CA THR A 158 23.93 -9.09 -0.87
C THR A 158 25.46 -9.02 -0.70
N ARG A 159 26.20 -8.65 -1.75
CA ARG A 159 27.67 -8.47 -1.72
C ARG A 159 28.08 -7.35 -0.76
N LEU A 160 27.34 -6.23 -0.76
CA LEU A 160 27.62 -5.10 0.14
C LEU A 160 27.38 -5.48 1.61
N LEU A 161 26.31 -6.24 1.88
CA LEU A 161 26.04 -6.75 3.22
C LEU A 161 27.05 -7.80 3.69
N ASP A 162 27.73 -8.53 2.79
CA ASP A 162 28.85 -9.39 3.17
C ASP A 162 30.03 -8.59 3.73
N ILE A 163 30.39 -7.46 3.10
CA ILE A 163 31.50 -6.59 3.54
C ILE A 163 31.21 -6.06 4.96
N VAL A 164 30.03 -5.49 5.16
CA VAL A 164 29.59 -4.94 6.45
C VAL A 164 29.41 -6.03 7.52
N TYR A 165 29.05 -7.26 7.12
CA TYR A 165 28.96 -8.40 8.05
C TYR A 165 30.34 -8.91 8.49
N VAL A 166 31.33 -8.97 7.59
CA VAL A 166 32.70 -9.40 7.90
C VAL A 166 33.38 -8.44 8.89
N GLU A 167 33.14 -7.13 8.76
CA GLU A 167 33.61 -6.13 9.72
C GLU A 167 32.82 -6.13 11.05
N GLY A 168 31.76 -6.93 11.17
CA GLY A 168 30.93 -7.05 12.37
C GLY A 168 29.88 -5.95 12.55
N GLU A 169 29.68 -5.09 11.54
CA GLU A 169 28.86 -3.87 11.60
C GLU A 169 27.41 -4.07 11.11
N LEU A 170 27.00 -5.31 10.78
CA LEU A 170 25.63 -5.64 10.39
C LEU A 170 24.76 -5.95 11.62
N ASN A 171 24.20 -4.90 12.23
CA ASN A 171 23.54 -4.98 13.55
C ASN A 171 22.21 -5.76 13.58
N ARG A 172 21.37 -5.66 12.54
CA ARG A 172 20.02 -6.25 12.56
C ARG A 172 19.36 -6.35 11.18
N LEU A 173 18.56 -7.41 10.98
CA LEU A 173 17.47 -7.39 10.01
C LEU A 173 16.14 -7.06 10.71
N VAL A 174 15.42 -6.07 10.20
CA VAL A 174 14.08 -5.71 10.63
C VAL A 174 13.11 -6.00 9.49
N VAL A 175 12.02 -6.69 9.77
CA VAL A 175 10.97 -7.05 8.80
C VAL A 175 9.66 -6.43 9.27
N ASP A 176 9.28 -5.31 8.65
CA ASP A 176 8.04 -4.60 8.92
C ASP A 176 6.88 -5.16 8.08
N GLU A 177 5.68 -5.10 8.66
CA GLU A 177 4.47 -5.84 8.26
C GLU A 177 4.76 -7.29 7.84
N ALA A 178 5.50 -8.01 8.69
CA ALA A 178 5.98 -9.39 8.49
C ALA A 178 4.88 -10.43 8.15
N HIS A 179 3.58 -10.10 8.31
CA HIS A 179 2.50 -10.93 7.83
C HIS A 179 2.52 -11.16 6.30
N CYS A 180 3.18 -10.29 5.52
CA CYS A 180 3.41 -10.47 4.07
C CYS A 180 4.19 -11.74 3.70
N ILE A 181 4.93 -12.35 4.64
CA ILE A 181 5.63 -13.64 4.47
C ILE A 181 4.64 -14.80 4.33
N SER A 182 3.49 -14.69 5.00
CA SER A 182 2.43 -15.69 5.00
C SER A 182 1.36 -15.33 3.97
N GLU A 183 0.81 -16.32 3.27
CA GLU A 183 -0.23 -16.15 2.24
C GLU A 183 -1.60 -15.65 2.76
N TRP A 184 -1.68 -15.38 4.06
CA TRP A 184 -2.87 -14.93 4.77
C TRP A 184 -3.15 -13.44 4.58
N GLY A 185 -2.15 -12.62 4.22
CA GLY A 185 -2.34 -11.22 3.82
C GLY A 185 -2.83 -11.07 2.38
N HIS A 186 -3.64 -10.03 2.10
CA HIS A 186 -3.93 -9.62 0.70
C HIS A 186 -2.69 -9.10 -0.03
N ASP A 187 -1.71 -8.60 0.72
CA ASP A 187 -0.42 -8.09 0.26
C ASP A 187 0.71 -9.15 0.41
N PHE A 188 0.38 -10.44 0.26
CA PHE A 188 1.38 -11.51 0.17
C PHE A 188 2.40 -11.23 -0.95
N ARG A 189 3.67 -11.50 -0.67
CA ARG A 189 4.77 -11.44 -1.65
C ARG A 189 5.69 -12.64 -1.52
N GLU A 190 6.16 -13.14 -2.65
CA GLU A 190 7.02 -14.33 -2.70
C GLU A 190 8.44 -14.02 -2.18
N GLU A 191 8.91 -12.80 -2.41
CA GLU A 191 10.22 -12.30 -1.99
C GLU A 191 10.34 -12.18 -0.47
N TYR A 192 9.22 -11.94 0.24
CA TYR A 192 9.20 -11.99 1.70
C TYR A 192 9.51 -13.39 2.26
N ARG A 193 9.30 -14.48 1.50
CA ARG A 193 9.76 -15.83 1.89
C ARG A 193 11.28 -15.98 1.73
N ARG A 194 11.86 -15.35 0.71
CA ARG A 194 13.30 -15.40 0.41
C ARG A 194 14.14 -14.78 1.53
N LEU A 195 13.56 -13.92 2.37
CA LEU A 195 14.17 -13.37 3.59
C LEU A 195 14.72 -14.45 4.55
N GLY A 196 14.19 -15.69 4.52
CA GLY A 196 14.75 -16.81 5.28
C GLY A 196 16.21 -17.16 4.95
N SER A 197 16.70 -16.75 3.77
CA SER A 197 18.10 -16.90 3.37
C SER A 197 19.05 -15.88 4.02
N PHE A 198 18.52 -14.78 4.58
CA PHE A 198 19.33 -13.85 5.38
C PHE A 198 19.96 -14.57 6.58
N ARG A 199 19.18 -15.41 7.29
CA ARG A 199 19.66 -16.23 8.41
C ARG A 199 20.69 -17.29 7.98
N GLU A 200 20.59 -17.80 6.76
CA GLU A 200 21.54 -18.79 6.20
C GLU A 200 22.90 -18.18 5.83
N ARG A 201 22.95 -16.86 5.62
CA ARG A 201 24.17 -16.13 5.26
C ARG A 201 24.76 -15.43 6.48
N PHE A 202 23.98 -14.54 7.08
CA PHE A 202 24.37 -13.67 8.19
C PHE A 202 24.03 -14.33 9.52
N HIS A 203 24.84 -15.34 9.88
CA HIS A 203 24.71 -16.06 11.14
C HIS A 203 24.94 -15.12 12.34
N GLY A 204 24.19 -15.33 13.42
CA GLY A 204 24.30 -14.55 14.66
C GLY A 204 23.57 -13.20 14.67
N VAL A 205 23.44 -12.52 13.52
CA VAL A 205 22.74 -11.22 13.37
C VAL A 205 21.28 -11.35 13.81
N PRO A 206 20.78 -10.54 14.77
CA PRO A 206 19.40 -10.66 15.24
C PRO A 206 18.37 -10.24 14.17
N ILE A 207 17.21 -10.88 14.20
CA ILE A 207 16.06 -10.59 13.34
C ILE A 207 14.92 -10.03 14.20
N MET A 208 14.35 -8.89 13.82
CA MET A 208 13.10 -8.37 14.40
C MET A 208 11.97 -8.43 13.37
N ALA A 209 10.87 -9.13 13.68
CA ALA A 209 9.70 -9.24 12.83
C ALA A 209 8.50 -8.57 13.48
N LEU A 210 7.88 -7.60 12.78
CA LEU A 210 6.81 -6.75 13.32
C LEU A 210 5.54 -6.85 12.47
N THR A 211 4.37 -6.94 13.11
CA THR A 211 3.08 -6.90 12.40
C THR A 211 1.94 -6.35 13.25
N ALA A 212 0.94 -5.73 12.62
CA ALA A 212 -0.34 -5.37 13.26
C ALA A 212 -1.34 -6.52 13.36
N THR A 213 -1.17 -7.54 12.51
CA THR A 213 -2.13 -8.59 12.25
C THR A 213 -1.37 -9.90 12.06
N ALA A 214 -1.61 -10.89 12.92
CA ALA A 214 -1.21 -12.28 12.72
C ALA A 214 -2.03 -13.20 13.62
N THR A 215 -2.81 -14.11 13.03
CA THR A 215 -3.39 -15.26 13.73
C THR A 215 -2.29 -16.21 14.21
N PRO A 216 -2.54 -17.08 15.21
CA PRO A 216 -1.49 -17.94 15.78
C PRO A 216 -0.71 -18.78 14.74
N SER A 217 -1.38 -19.32 13.71
CA SER A 217 -0.73 -20.03 12.61
C SER A 217 0.20 -19.16 11.77
N VAL A 218 -0.15 -17.88 11.58
CA VAL A 218 0.67 -16.90 10.87
C VAL A 218 1.88 -16.49 11.70
N GLN A 219 1.75 -16.40 13.02
CA GLN A 219 2.87 -16.15 13.93
C GLN A 219 3.92 -17.28 13.79
N THR A 220 3.48 -18.55 13.86
CA THR A 220 4.35 -19.71 13.64
C THR A 220 4.98 -19.72 12.24
N ASP A 221 4.22 -19.34 11.20
CA ASP A 221 4.76 -19.28 9.84
C ASP A 221 5.82 -18.19 9.66
N ILE A 222 5.65 -17.00 10.26
CA ILE A 222 6.64 -15.92 10.24
C ILE A 222 7.95 -16.40 10.88
N ILE A 223 7.86 -16.94 12.09
CA ILE A 223 9.01 -17.47 12.87
C ILE A 223 9.73 -18.55 12.06
N ARG A 224 8.99 -19.50 11.46
CA ARG A 224 9.57 -20.60 10.66
C ARG A 224 10.24 -20.10 9.37
N ASN A 225 9.62 -19.19 8.63
CA ASN A 225 10.16 -18.70 7.36
C ASN A 225 11.38 -17.80 7.56
N LEU A 226 11.41 -16.97 8.62
CA LEU A 226 12.59 -16.17 8.99
C LEU A 226 13.66 -16.96 9.73
N LYS A 227 13.40 -18.25 10.04
CA LYS A 227 14.33 -19.15 10.76
C LYS A 227 14.79 -18.56 12.10
N MET A 228 13.86 -17.97 12.85
CA MET A 228 14.10 -17.42 14.19
C MET A 228 14.12 -18.58 15.19
N SER A 229 15.19 -18.72 15.99
CA SER A 229 15.31 -19.83 16.95
C SER A 229 14.51 -19.54 18.23
N GLU A 230 13.69 -20.49 18.67
CA GLU A 230 12.91 -20.36 19.91
C GLU A 230 13.79 -20.09 21.14
N GLU A 231 15.02 -20.61 21.17
CA GLU A 231 16.02 -20.40 22.23
C GLU A 231 16.50 -18.94 22.34
N ARG A 232 16.36 -18.15 21.27
CA ARG A 232 16.77 -16.74 21.19
C ARG A 232 15.60 -15.79 20.88
N LEU A 233 14.35 -16.27 20.95
CA LEU A 233 13.16 -15.52 20.51
C LEU A 233 12.43 -14.85 21.67
N PHE A 234 12.50 -13.52 21.74
CA PHE A 234 11.58 -12.73 22.55
C PHE A 234 10.27 -12.47 21.79
N THR A 235 9.12 -12.81 22.38
CA THR A 235 7.79 -12.61 21.77
C THR A 235 6.96 -11.60 22.57
N ALA A 236 6.63 -10.48 21.94
CA ALA A 236 5.83 -9.40 22.52
C ALA A 236 4.49 -9.24 21.81
N SER A 237 3.48 -9.94 22.31
CA SER A 237 2.08 -9.73 21.92
C SER A 237 1.40 -8.72 22.84
N HIS A 238 0.71 -7.74 22.24
CA HIS A 238 -0.19 -6.79 22.90
C HIS A 238 -1.66 -7.17 22.65
N PRO A 239 -2.60 -6.75 23.51
CA PRO A 239 -4.04 -6.96 23.27
C PRO A 239 -4.49 -6.31 21.96
N PHE A 240 -5.36 -6.99 21.21
CA PHE A 240 -6.01 -6.43 20.00
C PHE A 240 -7.15 -5.46 20.36
N ASN A 241 -7.51 -5.39 21.63
CA ASN A 241 -8.63 -4.60 22.09
C ASN A 241 -8.35 -3.08 22.07
N ARG A 242 -9.11 -2.35 21.25
CA ARG A 242 -9.17 -0.88 21.26
C ARG A 242 -10.51 -0.44 21.86
N THR A 243 -10.54 -0.31 23.19
CA THR A 243 -11.73 0.09 23.97
C THR A 243 -12.32 1.44 23.54
N ASN A 244 -11.50 2.35 22.99
CA ASN A 244 -11.97 3.66 22.51
C ASN A 244 -12.75 3.61 21.18
N LEU A 245 -12.82 2.44 20.51
CA LEU A 245 -13.50 2.29 19.23
C LEU A 245 -14.90 1.69 19.41
N PHE A 246 -15.90 2.40 18.90
CA PHE A 246 -17.30 1.97 18.91
C PHE A 246 -17.66 1.22 17.62
N TYR A 247 -17.85 -0.10 17.70
CA TYR A 247 -18.24 -0.95 16.55
C TYR A 247 -19.77 -1.02 16.36
N ASP A 248 -20.27 -0.77 15.15
CA ASP A 248 -21.71 -0.67 14.85
C ASP A 248 -22.05 -1.19 13.44
N ILE A 249 -22.82 -2.27 13.32
CA ILE A 249 -23.14 -2.88 12.02
C ILE A 249 -24.49 -2.39 11.49
N LYS A 250 -24.51 -1.95 10.23
CA LYS A 250 -25.69 -1.51 9.47
C LYS A 250 -26.15 -2.63 8.55
N TYR A 251 -26.97 -3.50 9.13
CA TYR A 251 -27.71 -4.52 8.41
C TYR A 251 -28.68 -3.89 7.40
N THR A 252 -28.55 -4.30 6.14
CA THR A 252 -29.36 -3.84 5.01
C THR A 252 -29.70 -5.03 4.11
N ALA A 253 -30.97 -5.20 3.73
CA ALA A 253 -31.30 -5.83 2.45
C ALA A 253 -30.82 -4.91 1.33
N ALA A 254 -30.55 -5.46 0.14
CA ALA A 254 -29.94 -4.74 -0.99
C ALA A 254 -30.55 -3.35 -1.28
N LEU A 255 -29.98 -2.32 -0.66
CA LEU A 255 -30.28 -0.92 -0.95
C LEU A 255 -29.74 -0.55 -2.33
N ASP A 256 -30.48 0.31 -3.03
CA ASP A 256 -29.92 1.08 -4.12
C ASP A 256 -28.76 1.98 -3.60
N SER A 257 -27.85 2.35 -4.51
CA SER A 257 -26.67 3.14 -4.15
C SER A 257 -27.04 4.49 -3.52
N LEU A 258 -28.13 5.14 -3.96
CA LEU A 258 -28.54 6.45 -3.47
C LEU A 258 -29.04 6.40 -2.02
N SER A 259 -29.79 5.35 -1.65
CA SER A 259 -30.17 5.07 -0.26
C SER A 259 -28.96 4.82 0.63
N ARG A 260 -27.95 4.07 0.15
CA ARG A 260 -26.70 3.83 0.92
C ARG A 260 -25.88 5.11 1.09
N MET A 261 -25.69 5.89 0.02
CA MET A 261 -25.01 7.19 0.06
C MET A 261 -25.72 8.18 1.00
N SER A 262 -27.05 8.20 0.98
CA SER A 262 -27.87 9.05 1.88
C SER A 262 -27.71 8.64 3.34
N ALA A 263 -27.73 7.35 3.66
CA ALA A 263 -27.51 6.86 5.02
C ALA A 263 -26.10 7.18 5.56
N VAL A 264 -25.08 7.22 4.69
CA VAL A 264 -23.72 7.65 5.04
C VAL A 264 -23.67 9.16 5.29
N TYR A 265 -24.28 9.97 4.41
CA TYR A 265 -24.42 11.42 4.63
C TYR A 265 -25.10 11.74 5.96
N ASP A 266 -26.24 11.10 6.26
CA ASP A 266 -26.98 11.32 7.50
C ASP A 266 -26.15 10.94 8.74
N PHE A 267 -25.34 9.88 8.67
CA PHE A 267 -24.43 9.51 9.75
C PHE A 267 -23.36 10.58 9.99
N VAL A 268 -22.66 11.02 8.93
CA VAL A 268 -21.58 12.02 9.02
C VAL A 268 -22.13 13.35 9.52
N MET A 269 -23.19 13.83 8.89
CA MET A 269 -23.88 15.08 9.25
C MET A 269 -24.42 15.04 10.68
N THR A 270 -24.94 13.90 11.15
CA THR A 270 -25.35 13.72 12.55
C THR A 270 -24.16 13.78 13.51
N LEU A 271 -23.00 13.23 13.14
CA LEU A 271 -21.79 13.24 13.97
C LEU A 271 -21.15 14.63 14.05
N HIS A 272 -21.04 15.33 12.91
CA HIS A 272 -20.56 16.72 12.85
C HIS A 272 -21.44 17.65 13.69
N ARG A 273 -22.78 17.62 13.48
CA ARG A 273 -23.74 18.42 14.28
C ARG A 273 -23.62 18.15 15.78
N ARG A 274 -23.44 16.88 16.19
CA ARG A 274 -23.28 16.51 17.61
C ARG A 274 -21.96 16.95 18.24
N ARG A 275 -20.92 17.17 17.43
CA ARG A 275 -19.63 17.72 17.87
C ARG A 275 -19.56 19.25 17.72
N ALA A 276 -20.61 19.88 17.19
CA ALA A 276 -20.69 21.30 16.82
C ALA A 276 -19.60 21.78 15.84
N ARG A 277 -18.91 20.86 15.17
CA ARG A 277 -17.85 21.12 14.18
C ARG A 277 -17.68 19.94 13.21
N PRO A 278 -17.03 20.14 12.06
CA PRO A 278 -16.56 19.04 11.22
C PRO A 278 -15.66 18.06 12.00
N SER A 279 -15.44 16.88 11.42
CA SER A 279 -14.67 15.81 12.05
C SER A 279 -14.08 14.86 11.02
N SER A 280 -12.76 14.69 11.16
CA SER A 280 -11.88 13.80 10.41
C SER A 280 -12.46 12.39 10.27
N GLY A 281 -12.60 11.90 9.04
CA GLY A 281 -13.11 10.55 8.78
C GLY A 281 -12.62 9.92 7.47
N ILE A 282 -12.74 8.60 7.41
CA ILE A 282 -12.41 7.78 6.22
C ILE A 282 -13.63 6.92 5.86
N ILE A 283 -13.93 6.81 4.57
CA ILE A 283 -14.99 5.94 4.06
C ILE A 283 -14.42 4.94 3.05
N TYR A 284 -14.28 3.69 3.46
CA TYR A 284 -13.74 2.61 2.65
C TYR A 284 -14.77 2.05 1.66
N CYS A 285 -14.42 2.10 0.39
CA CYS A 285 -15.18 1.65 -0.77
C CYS A 285 -14.32 0.65 -1.57
N ARG A 286 -14.95 -0.33 -2.23
CA ARG A 286 -14.24 -1.43 -2.91
C ARG A 286 -13.79 -1.07 -4.32
N THR A 287 -14.42 -0.08 -4.96
CA THR A 287 -14.12 0.34 -6.34
C THR A 287 -13.74 1.83 -6.39
N ARG A 288 -13.03 2.22 -7.45
CA ARG A 288 -12.66 3.63 -7.73
C ARG A 288 -13.91 4.48 -7.94
N ALA A 289 -14.80 4.03 -8.83
CA ALA A 289 -16.09 4.68 -9.11
C ALA A 289 -16.91 4.94 -7.83
N ALA A 290 -16.97 3.99 -6.89
CA ALA A 290 -17.67 4.22 -5.61
C ALA A 290 -17.02 5.33 -4.74
N CYS A 291 -15.70 5.52 -4.82
CA CYS A 291 -15.02 6.65 -4.17
C CYS A 291 -15.38 7.98 -4.84
N ASP A 292 -15.35 8.02 -6.17
CA ASP A 292 -15.66 9.19 -6.99
C ASP A 292 -17.14 9.61 -6.81
N GLU A 293 -18.07 8.67 -6.96
CA GLU A 293 -19.52 8.86 -6.77
C GLU A 293 -19.86 9.35 -5.36
N LEU A 294 -19.37 8.66 -4.32
CA LEU A 294 -19.69 9.00 -2.93
C LEU A 294 -19.08 10.34 -2.51
N SER A 295 -17.83 10.63 -2.91
CA SER A 295 -17.20 11.91 -2.59
C SER A 295 -17.86 13.07 -3.35
N ALA A 296 -18.29 12.87 -4.60
CA ALA A 296 -19.09 13.85 -5.34
C ALA A 296 -20.46 14.08 -4.68
N PHE A 297 -21.15 13.02 -4.25
CA PHE A 297 -22.43 13.11 -3.54
C PHE A 297 -22.30 13.88 -2.21
N LEU A 298 -21.33 13.52 -1.36
CA LEU A 298 -21.12 14.18 -0.07
C LEU A 298 -20.74 15.67 -0.24
N ARG A 299 -19.88 15.97 -1.22
CA ARG A 299 -19.50 17.34 -1.59
C ARG A 299 -20.69 18.15 -2.13
N GLY A 300 -21.54 17.54 -2.96
CA GLY A 300 -22.82 18.11 -3.40
C GLY A 300 -23.86 18.31 -2.29
N LYS A 301 -23.60 17.79 -1.08
CA LYS A 301 -24.39 18.03 0.15
C LYS A 301 -23.65 18.90 1.18
N GLY A 302 -22.53 19.54 0.81
CA GLY A 302 -21.81 20.49 1.65
C GLY A 302 -20.83 19.89 2.67
N ILE A 303 -20.43 18.63 2.52
CA ILE A 303 -19.35 18.02 3.33
C ILE A 303 -18.04 18.12 2.54
N SER A 304 -16.93 18.55 3.17
CA SER A 304 -15.63 18.59 2.49
C SER A 304 -15.08 17.18 2.27
N ALA A 305 -15.32 16.64 1.06
CA ALA A 305 -15.04 15.25 0.71
C ALA A 305 -14.21 15.11 -0.58
N ARG A 306 -13.26 14.17 -0.58
CA ARG A 306 -12.40 13.82 -1.74
C ARG A 306 -12.34 12.31 -1.98
N PRO A 307 -12.14 11.84 -3.23
CA PRO A 307 -11.80 10.45 -3.52
C PRO A 307 -10.30 10.19 -3.31
N TYR A 308 -9.90 8.96 -2.95
CA TYR A 308 -8.50 8.53 -2.87
C TYR A 308 -8.28 7.08 -3.36
N HIS A 309 -7.59 6.93 -4.49
CA HIS A 309 -7.24 5.64 -5.09
C HIS A 309 -6.13 5.78 -6.15
N ARG A 310 -5.48 4.65 -6.49
CA ARG A 310 -4.44 4.52 -7.55
C ARG A 310 -4.92 4.82 -9.00
N GLY A 311 -6.00 5.58 -9.17
CA GLY A 311 -6.43 6.16 -10.45
C GLY A 311 -6.28 7.69 -10.51
N ILE A 312 -6.03 8.33 -9.36
CA ILE A 312 -5.78 9.77 -9.26
C ILE A 312 -4.28 10.01 -9.44
N ARG A 313 -3.90 11.16 -10.02
CA ARG A 313 -2.50 11.56 -10.23
C ARG A 313 -1.77 11.70 -8.88
N PRO A 314 -0.49 11.29 -8.73
CA PRO A 314 0.22 11.30 -7.45
C PRO A 314 0.13 12.63 -6.69
N HIS A 315 0.49 13.76 -7.31
CA HIS A 315 0.42 15.08 -6.66
C HIS A 315 -0.97 15.47 -6.14
N MET A 316 -2.06 14.91 -6.71
CA MET A 316 -3.42 15.11 -6.22
C MET A 316 -3.75 14.20 -5.03
N LEU A 317 -3.14 13.01 -4.93
CA LEU A 317 -3.19 12.17 -3.73
C LEU A 317 -2.42 12.84 -2.59
N ASP A 318 -1.19 13.30 -2.86
CA ASP A 318 -0.34 14.00 -1.88
C ASP A 318 -1.05 15.25 -1.35
N LYS A 319 -1.58 16.10 -2.24
CA LYS A 319 -2.39 17.26 -1.88
C LYS A 319 -3.66 16.88 -1.09
N THR A 320 -4.36 15.81 -1.47
CA THR A 320 -5.55 15.34 -0.73
C THR A 320 -5.19 14.84 0.67
N LEU A 321 -4.04 14.19 0.83
CA LEU A 321 -3.53 13.76 2.13
C LEU A 321 -3.24 14.98 3.01
N SER A 322 -2.47 15.97 2.54
CA SER A 322 -2.18 17.18 3.32
C SER A 322 -3.42 18.04 3.62
N GLU A 323 -4.35 18.19 2.66
CA GLU A 323 -5.64 18.85 2.91
C GLU A 323 -6.47 18.12 3.99
N TRP A 324 -6.37 16.79 4.10
CA TRP A 324 -7.07 15.99 5.10
C TRP A 324 -6.33 15.90 6.44
N GLU A 325 -4.99 15.97 6.44
CA GLU A 325 -4.18 16.05 7.65
C GLU A 325 -4.46 17.34 8.43
N ALA A 326 -4.58 18.48 7.73
CA ALA A 326 -5.07 19.74 8.32
C ALA A 326 -6.59 19.73 8.61
N GLY A 327 -7.38 19.04 7.77
CA GLY A 327 -8.84 19.06 7.83
C GLY A 327 -9.47 18.35 9.05
N GLY A 328 -10.81 18.43 9.12
CA GLY A 328 -11.60 17.74 10.16
C GLY A 328 -11.72 18.48 11.48
N ASN A 329 -11.24 19.74 11.59
CA ASN A 329 -11.36 20.55 12.81
C ASN A 329 -12.23 21.81 12.66
N GLY A 330 -12.43 22.30 11.44
CA GLY A 330 -13.30 23.45 11.11
C GLY A 330 -12.59 24.54 10.32
N ASP A 331 -11.26 24.56 10.41
CA ASP A 331 -10.37 25.62 9.91
C ASP A 331 -10.03 25.48 8.40
N GLY A 332 -10.89 24.78 7.64
CA GLY A 332 -10.69 24.43 6.24
C GLY A 332 -10.18 23.00 6.02
N GLY A 333 -9.66 22.74 4.82
CA GLY A 333 -9.16 21.43 4.40
C GLY A 333 -10.26 20.42 4.01
N VAL A 334 -9.92 19.14 4.09
CA VAL A 334 -10.78 18.00 3.71
C VAL A 334 -11.17 17.21 4.97
N ASP A 335 -12.46 17.13 5.26
CA ASP A 335 -12.95 16.41 6.44
C ASP A 335 -13.00 14.89 6.21
N VAL A 336 -13.28 14.49 4.96
CA VAL A 336 -13.65 13.10 4.62
C VAL A 336 -12.93 12.62 3.38
N VAL A 337 -12.21 11.50 3.51
CA VAL A 337 -11.62 10.81 2.37
C VAL A 337 -12.40 9.53 2.07
N CYS A 338 -12.98 9.46 0.86
CA CYS A 338 -13.67 8.28 0.33
C CYS A 338 -12.64 7.47 -0.47
N ALA A 339 -12.29 6.26 -0.03
CA ALA A 339 -11.10 5.59 -0.50
C ALA A 339 -11.21 4.09 -0.72
N THR A 340 -10.34 3.59 -1.60
CA THR A 340 -9.96 2.17 -1.62
C THR A 340 -8.87 1.90 -0.59
N ILE A 341 -8.48 0.62 -0.42
CA ILE A 341 -7.36 0.17 0.43
C ILE A 341 -6.02 0.90 0.17
N ALA A 342 -5.89 1.62 -0.95
CA ALA A 342 -4.77 2.50 -1.25
C ALA A 342 -4.60 3.66 -0.23
N PHE A 343 -5.66 4.08 0.47
CA PHE A 343 -5.58 5.05 1.56
C PHE A 343 -5.48 4.32 2.91
N GLY A 344 -4.27 4.07 3.38
CA GLY A 344 -4.11 3.42 4.69
C GLY A 344 -2.68 3.37 5.19
N MET A 345 -1.81 2.74 4.42
CA MET A 345 -0.45 2.43 4.85
C MET A 345 0.39 3.73 4.80
N GLY A 346 1.01 4.08 5.93
CA GLY A 346 1.69 5.37 6.12
C GLY A 346 0.84 6.50 6.74
N ILE A 347 -0.47 6.32 6.93
CA ILE A 347 -1.34 7.35 7.54
C ILE A 347 -1.21 7.33 9.08
N ASP A 348 -0.97 8.50 9.69
CA ASP A 348 -0.92 8.68 11.16
C ASP A 348 -1.62 9.94 11.72
N LYS A 349 -2.68 10.42 11.04
CA LYS A 349 -3.58 11.43 11.63
C LYS A 349 -4.24 10.86 12.90
N SER A 350 -3.99 11.48 14.04
CA SER A 350 -4.37 10.95 15.35
C SER A 350 -5.86 11.08 15.67
N ASP A 351 -6.52 12.09 15.10
CA ASP A 351 -7.84 12.59 15.50
C ASP A 351 -9.02 12.03 14.68
N VAL A 352 -8.82 10.95 13.92
CA VAL A 352 -9.85 10.32 13.06
C VAL A 352 -11.03 9.83 13.91
N ARG A 353 -12.21 10.45 13.71
CA ARG A 353 -13.41 10.21 14.52
C ARG A 353 -14.31 9.11 14.02
N TYR A 354 -14.23 8.76 12.73
CA TYR A 354 -14.95 7.61 12.20
C TYR A 354 -14.27 6.95 11.01
N ILE A 355 -14.44 5.63 10.93
CA ILE A 355 -14.21 4.79 9.78
C ILE A 355 -15.57 4.21 9.38
N ILE A 356 -15.95 4.37 8.12
CA ILE A 356 -17.16 3.77 7.54
C ILE A 356 -16.74 2.80 6.44
N HIS A 357 -17.20 1.57 6.49
CA HIS A 357 -17.09 0.60 5.41
C HIS A 357 -18.38 0.63 4.60
N TYR A 358 -18.33 1.27 3.43
CA TYR A 358 -19.42 1.39 2.46
C TYR A 358 -19.62 0.08 1.67
N ASP A 359 -18.50 -0.57 1.34
CA ASP A 359 -18.42 -1.97 0.92
C ASP A 359 -17.84 -2.82 2.07
N LEU A 360 -18.17 -4.12 2.07
CA LEU A 360 -17.53 -5.11 2.93
C LEU A 360 -16.05 -5.30 2.53
N PRO A 361 -15.09 -5.30 3.48
CA PRO A 361 -13.70 -5.66 3.21
C PRO A 361 -13.50 -7.10 2.71
N LYS A 362 -12.36 -7.35 2.08
CA LYS A 362 -12.01 -8.68 1.52
C LYS A 362 -11.60 -9.72 2.58
N SER A 363 -11.31 -9.31 3.83
CA SER A 363 -11.00 -10.22 4.94
C SER A 363 -11.04 -9.50 6.29
N PHE A 364 -10.93 -10.27 7.38
CA PHE A 364 -10.98 -9.78 8.76
C PHE A 364 -9.79 -8.85 9.09
N GLU A 365 -8.59 -9.15 8.57
CA GLU A 365 -7.36 -8.39 8.83
C GLU A 365 -7.47 -6.98 8.25
N GLY A 366 -7.94 -6.88 7.00
CA GLY A 366 -8.16 -5.60 6.33
C GLY A 366 -9.11 -4.73 7.14
N TYR A 367 -10.28 -5.28 7.50
CA TYR A 367 -11.26 -4.60 8.35
C TYR A 367 -10.66 -4.12 9.69
N TYR A 368 -9.86 -4.95 10.37
CA TYR A 368 -9.21 -4.56 11.63
C TYR A 368 -8.10 -3.51 11.45
N GLN A 369 -7.24 -3.63 10.42
CA GLN A 369 -6.17 -2.67 10.14
C GLN A 369 -6.75 -1.30 9.69
N GLU A 370 -7.86 -1.32 8.95
CA GLU A 370 -8.63 -0.15 8.52
C GLU A 370 -9.35 0.55 9.68
N THR A 371 -10.02 -0.20 10.57
CA THR A 371 -10.69 0.36 11.75
C THR A 371 -9.71 0.89 12.80
N GLY A 372 -8.53 0.25 12.96
CA GLY A 372 -7.46 0.70 13.86
C GLY A 372 -6.86 2.09 13.56
N ARG A 373 -7.23 2.70 12.42
CA ARG A 373 -6.90 4.09 12.06
C ARG A 373 -7.74 5.12 12.83
N ALA A 374 -8.90 4.74 13.37
CA ALA A 374 -9.68 5.61 14.24
C ALA A 374 -8.96 5.89 15.57
N GLY A 375 -9.14 7.11 16.09
CA GLY A 375 -8.78 7.56 17.44
C GLY A 375 -7.47 7.01 18.00
N ARG A 376 -6.34 7.32 17.35
CA ARG A 376 -5.00 7.03 17.89
C ARG A 376 -4.63 7.98 19.05
N ASP A 377 -5.30 9.11 19.13
CA ASP A 377 -5.40 9.99 20.31
C ASP A 377 -6.16 9.38 21.51
N GLY A 378 -6.58 8.11 21.44
CA GLY A 378 -7.34 7.42 22.49
C GLY A 378 -8.79 7.90 22.66
N CYS A 379 -9.24 8.89 21.88
CA CYS A 379 -10.57 9.49 22.06
C CYS A 379 -11.69 8.63 21.43
N PRO A 380 -12.92 8.64 21.99
CA PRO A 380 -14.05 7.86 21.49
C PRO A 380 -14.33 8.11 20.00
N SER A 381 -14.23 7.05 19.20
CA SER A 381 -14.32 7.11 17.73
C SER A 381 -15.15 5.93 17.20
N LYS A 382 -15.72 6.01 15.99
CA LYS A 382 -16.71 5.04 15.48
C LYS A 382 -16.23 4.22 14.29
N CYS A 383 -16.50 2.92 14.33
CA CYS A 383 -16.22 1.98 13.23
C CYS A 383 -17.56 1.38 12.77
N VAL A 384 -17.97 1.70 11.53
CA VAL A 384 -19.32 1.40 11.04
C VAL A 384 -19.26 0.57 9.76
N LEU A 385 -19.78 -0.66 9.82
CA LEU A 385 -19.82 -1.57 8.67
C LEU A 385 -21.23 -1.61 8.06
N TYR A 386 -21.38 -1.21 6.79
CA TYR A 386 -22.58 -1.50 6.02
C TYR A 386 -22.51 -2.93 5.50
N TYR A 387 -23.50 -3.74 5.87
CA TYR A 387 -23.53 -5.17 5.58
C TYR A 387 -24.84 -5.56 4.89
N SER A 388 -24.71 -6.30 3.80
CA SER A 388 -25.78 -7.03 3.13
C SER A 388 -25.27 -8.41 2.71
N ARG A 389 -26.15 -9.40 2.67
CA ARG A 389 -25.79 -10.76 2.23
C ARG A 389 -25.55 -10.79 0.71
N GLU A 390 -26.17 -9.89 -0.01
CA GLU A 390 -26.00 -9.64 -1.44
C GLU A 390 -24.59 -9.11 -1.77
N ASP A 391 -24.02 -8.24 -0.93
CA ASP A 391 -22.60 -7.85 -1.03
C ASP A 391 -21.67 -8.98 -0.62
N ALA A 392 -21.97 -9.66 0.47
CA ALA A 392 -21.19 -10.80 0.96
C ALA A 392 -21.09 -11.93 -0.07
N PHE A 393 -22.19 -12.27 -0.76
CA PHE A 393 -22.22 -13.28 -1.83
C PHE A 393 -21.40 -12.85 -3.05
N ARG A 394 -21.59 -11.61 -3.54
CA ARG A 394 -20.82 -11.08 -4.68
C ARG A 394 -19.31 -11.05 -4.37
N LEU A 395 -18.95 -10.70 -3.15
CA LEU A 395 -17.56 -10.66 -2.71
C LEU A 395 -16.99 -12.06 -2.45
N ARG A 396 -17.79 -13.02 -1.97
CA ARG A 396 -17.40 -14.43 -1.86
C ARG A 396 -16.97 -14.99 -3.22
N LYS A 397 -17.76 -14.77 -4.28
CA LYS A 397 -17.36 -15.18 -5.64
C LYS A 397 -16.03 -14.53 -6.03
N LEU A 398 -15.88 -13.21 -5.88
CA LEU A 398 -14.63 -12.51 -6.23
C LEU A 398 -13.39 -13.04 -5.49
N VAL A 399 -13.52 -13.40 -4.20
CA VAL A 399 -12.41 -13.97 -3.42
C VAL A 399 -12.12 -15.41 -3.86
N SER A 400 -13.15 -16.24 -4.14
CA SER A 400 -12.99 -17.58 -4.70
C SER A 400 -12.33 -17.57 -6.09
N ASP A 401 -12.79 -16.71 -7.00
CA ASP A 401 -12.22 -16.55 -8.34
C ASP A 401 -10.73 -16.13 -8.25
N SER A 402 -10.40 -15.26 -7.29
CA SER A 402 -9.01 -14.84 -7.00
C SER A 402 -8.15 -15.92 -6.33
N HIS A 403 -8.75 -16.95 -5.74
CA HIS A 403 -8.06 -18.12 -5.20
C HIS A 403 -7.84 -19.17 -6.30
N ALA A 404 -8.87 -19.49 -7.07
CA ALA A 404 -8.81 -20.40 -8.22
C ALA A 404 -7.78 -19.94 -9.28
N LYS A 405 -7.71 -18.63 -9.58
CA LYS A 405 -6.67 -18.08 -10.47
C LYS A 405 -5.26 -18.33 -9.94
N ARG A 406 -5.02 -18.18 -8.61
CA ARG A 406 -3.72 -18.48 -8.00
C ARG A 406 -3.41 -19.99 -8.03
N GLN A 407 -4.40 -20.86 -7.85
CA GLN A 407 -4.22 -22.31 -7.98
C GLN A 407 -3.86 -22.70 -9.41
N HIS A 408 -4.47 -22.08 -10.42
CA HIS A 408 -4.12 -22.28 -11.83
C HIS A 408 -2.70 -21.80 -12.15
N VAL A 409 -2.29 -20.62 -11.66
CA VAL A 409 -0.90 -20.13 -11.84
C VAL A 409 0.08 -21.09 -11.16
N ALA A 410 -0.17 -21.48 -9.90
CA ALA A 410 0.67 -22.41 -9.17
C ALA A 410 0.80 -23.79 -9.85
N SER A 411 -0.30 -24.37 -10.35
CA SER A 411 -0.24 -25.64 -11.10
C SER A 411 0.54 -25.50 -12.41
N THR A 412 0.35 -24.39 -13.13
CA THR A 412 1.03 -24.09 -14.41
C THR A 412 2.54 -23.96 -14.23
N ILE A 413 3.00 -23.18 -13.24
CA ILE A 413 4.44 -22.96 -12.99
C ILE A 413 5.07 -24.04 -12.08
N HIS A 414 4.28 -25.02 -11.64
CA HIS A 414 4.64 -26.01 -10.61
C HIS A 414 5.13 -25.39 -9.28
N GLY A 415 4.56 -24.23 -8.92
CA GLY A 415 4.82 -23.52 -7.67
C GLY A 415 4.04 -24.07 -6.48
N PRO A 416 4.26 -23.52 -5.28
CA PRO A 416 3.50 -23.90 -4.08
C PRO A 416 2.01 -23.60 -4.24
N GLN A 417 1.16 -24.54 -3.82
CA GLN A 417 -0.29 -24.37 -3.88
C GLN A 417 -0.77 -23.31 -2.88
N PRO A 418 -1.58 -22.32 -3.29
CA PRO A 418 -2.02 -21.24 -2.42
C PRO A 418 -3.02 -21.75 -1.36
N SER A 419 -2.74 -21.43 -0.10
CA SER A 419 -3.55 -21.84 1.04
C SER A 419 -4.93 -21.19 1.07
N GLN A 420 -5.89 -21.88 1.70
CA GLN A 420 -7.30 -21.51 1.67
C GLN A 420 -7.64 -20.21 2.44
N ARG A 421 -6.68 -19.74 3.24
CA ARG A 421 -6.73 -18.68 4.26
C ARG A 421 -7.47 -17.40 3.86
N SER A 422 -7.37 -16.98 2.60
CA SER A 422 -8.08 -15.79 2.10
C SER A 422 -9.61 -15.98 2.04
N ILE A 423 -10.11 -17.20 1.81
CA ILE A 423 -11.53 -17.53 1.91
C ILE A 423 -11.93 -17.73 3.38
N ASP A 424 -11.05 -18.32 4.20
CA ASP A 424 -11.31 -18.58 5.62
C ASP A 424 -11.49 -17.27 6.40
N SER A 425 -10.60 -16.29 6.22
CA SER A 425 -10.70 -14.97 6.86
C SER A 425 -11.87 -14.13 6.31
N PHE A 426 -12.18 -14.24 5.00
CA PHE A 426 -13.38 -13.60 4.47
C PHE A 426 -14.66 -14.21 5.05
N SER A 427 -14.69 -15.52 5.28
CA SER A 427 -15.81 -16.21 5.93
C SER A 427 -15.93 -15.79 7.40
N ALA A 428 -14.82 -15.71 8.14
CA ALA A 428 -14.82 -15.21 9.51
C ALA A 428 -15.29 -13.75 9.64
N LEU A 429 -15.02 -12.89 8.64
CA LEU A 429 -15.56 -11.53 8.60
C LEU A 429 -17.09 -11.54 8.36
N ILE A 430 -17.59 -12.45 7.51
CA ILE A 430 -19.03 -12.68 7.35
C ILE A 430 -19.63 -13.15 8.68
N ASP A 431 -19.02 -14.11 9.37
CA ASP A 431 -19.53 -14.63 10.65
C ASP A 431 -19.54 -13.55 11.75
N TYR A 432 -18.50 -12.70 11.80
CA TYR A 432 -18.45 -11.52 12.65
C TYR A 432 -19.57 -10.52 12.34
N ALA A 433 -19.90 -10.32 11.05
CA ALA A 433 -20.95 -9.40 10.63
C ALA A 433 -22.34 -9.99 10.90
N GLU A 434 -22.55 -11.27 10.60
CA GLU A 434 -23.77 -12.02 10.84
C GLU A 434 -24.13 -12.08 12.33
N ASN A 435 -23.16 -12.43 13.19
CA ASN A 435 -23.39 -12.66 14.61
C ASN A 435 -23.90 -11.39 15.32
N ALA A 436 -25.12 -11.43 15.86
CA ALA A 436 -25.75 -10.30 16.53
C ALA A 436 -25.88 -10.48 18.06
N THR A 437 -25.21 -11.48 18.64
CA THR A 437 -25.25 -11.82 20.08
C THR A 437 -23.89 -11.80 20.76
N MET A 438 -22.79 -12.01 20.02
CA MET A 438 -21.43 -11.89 20.55
C MET A 438 -20.94 -10.44 20.54
N CYS A 439 -20.24 -10.04 21.61
CA CYS A 439 -19.57 -8.74 21.69
C CYS A 439 -18.53 -8.56 20.59
N ARG A 440 -18.61 -7.47 19.81
CA ARG A 440 -17.72 -7.21 18.65
C ARG A 440 -16.24 -7.23 19.02
N HIS A 441 -15.86 -6.57 20.12
CA HIS A 441 -14.48 -6.56 20.62
C HIS A 441 -13.98 -7.96 20.96
N VAL A 442 -14.81 -8.77 21.62
CA VAL A 442 -14.46 -10.16 21.97
C VAL A 442 -14.36 -11.04 20.72
N SER A 443 -15.22 -10.85 19.71
CA SER A 443 -15.09 -11.54 18.42
C SER A 443 -13.76 -11.21 17.71
N ILE A 444 -13.34 -9.93 17.72
CA ILE A 444 -12.06 -9.49 17.14
C ILE A 444 -10.88 -10.11 17.89
N CYS A 445 -10.88 -10.05 19.23
CA CYS A 445 -9.80 -10.60 20.04
C CYS A 445 -9.71 -12.14 19.91
N LYS A 446 -10.86 -12.84 19.92
CA LYS A 446 -10.91 -14.29 19.66
C LYS A 446 -10.42 -14.65 18.25
N TYR A 447 -10.70 -13.84 17.24
CA TYR A 447 -10.21 -14.08 15.87
C TYR A 447 -8.67 -14.13 15.82
N PHE A 448 -8.00 -13.18 16.48
CA PHE A 448 -6.53 -13.16 16.55
C PHE A 448 -5.92 -14.10 17.63
N GLY A 449 -6.74 -14.91 18.30
CA GLY A 449 -6.29 -15.99 19.20
C GLY A 449 -6.35 -15.70 20.69
N GLU A 450 -6.93 -14.57 21.13
CA GLU A 450 -7.10 -14.30 22.57
C GLU A 450 -8.13 -15.26 23.19
N LYS A 451 -7.70 -16.03 24.20
CA LYS A 451 -8.53 -17.02 24.92
C LYS A 451 -9.43 -16.35 25.96
N ILE A 452 -10.53 -15.76 25.48
CA ILE A 452 -11.50 -15.04 26.33
C ILE A 452 -12.65 -15.95 26.76
N ASP A 453 -12.92 -16.04 28.06
CA ASP A 453 -14.20 -16.60 28.53
C ASP A 453 -15.34 -15.63 28.20
N THR A 454 -16.41 -16.17 27.61
CA THR A 454 -17.63 -15.46 27.26
C THR A 454 -18.82 -15.78 28.16
N SER A 455 -18.62 -16.64 29.18
CA SER A 455 -19.61 -16.91 30.23
C SER A 455 -19.58 -15.85 31.33
N ASP A 456 -18.38 -15.40 31.71
CA ASP A 456 -18.18 -14.28 32.64
C ASP A 456 -18.52 -12.93 31.98
N LYS A 457 -19.48 -12.21 32.57
CA LYS A 457 -19.96 -10.91 32.12
C LYS A 457 -19.00 -9.76 32.45
N GLU A 458 -18.27 -9.83 33.56
CA GLU A 458 -17.29 -8.82 33.94
C GLU A 458 -16.02 -8.95 33.08
N VAL A 459 -15.65 -10.17 32.66
CA VAL A 459 -14.66 -10.37 31.59
C VAL A 459 -15.13 -9.74 30.28
N VAL A 460 -16.32 -10.09 29.75
CA VAL A 460 -16.81 -9.49 28.49
C VAL A 460 -16.94 -7.95 28.57
N LYS A 461 -17.27 -7.42 29.75
CA LYS A 461 -17.36 -5.99 30.05
C LYS A 461 -15.99 -5.30 30.07
N SER A 462 -14.94 -5.90 30.63
CA SER A 462 -13.59 -5.30 30.62
C SER A 462 -13.03 -5.12 29.20
N TYR A 463 -13.47 -5.94 28.24
CA TYR A 463 -13.12 -5.77 26.84
C TYR A 463 -13.92 -4.67 26.12
N CYS A 464 -15.13 -4.31 26.58
CA CYS A 464 -16.09 -3.58 25.75
C CYS A 464 -16.72 -2.35 26.43
N ASP A 465 -17.10 -2.43 27.70
CA ASP A 465 -17.98 -1.49 28.41
C ASP A 465 -18.98 -0.73 27.51
N ASN A 466 -19.87 -1.50 26.85
CA ASN A 466 -20.91 -0.96 25.99
C ASN A 466 -20.40 -0.16 24.77
N MET A 467 -19.19 -0.47 24.28
CA MET A 467 -18.60 0.12 23.07
C MET A 467 -18.89 -0.68 21.78
N CYS A 468 -19.92 -1.53 21.75
CA CYS A 468 -20.46 -2.02 20.49
C CYS A 468 -21.99 -2.05 20.45
N ASP A 469 -22.54 -2.13 19.22
CA ASP A 469 -23.96 -2.28 18.94
C ASP A 469 -24.63 -3.46 19.65
N VAL A 470 -23.95 -4.61 19.75
CA VAL A 470 -24.45 -5.80 20.45
C VAL A 470 -24.59 -5.54 21.96
N CYS A 471 -23.53 -5.07 22.63
CA CYS A 471 -23.57 -4.83 24.07
C CYS A 471 -24.47 -3.64 24.45
N LYS A 472 -24.41 -2.54 23.69
CA LYS A 472 -25.13 -1.30 24.02
C LYS A 472 -26.61 -1.32 23.64
N TYR A 473 -26.99 -2.09 22.61
CA TYR A 473 -28.33 -2.08 22.04
C TYR A 473 -28.82 -3.47 21.58
N PRO A 474 -28.71 -4.55 22.39
CA PRO A 474 -28.87 -5.94 21.95
C PRO A 474 -30.16 -6.18 21.15
N ASP A 475 -31.33 -5.87 21.72
CA ASP A 475 -32.62 -6.06 21.05
C ASP A 475 -32.78 -5.25 19.76
N LYS A 476 -32.07 -4.11 19.66
CA LYS A 476 -32.11 -3.25 18.46
C LYS A 476 -31.19 -3.80 17.37
N THR A 477 -30.07 -4.40 17.76
CA THR A 477 -29.12 -5.05 16.86
C THR A 477 -29.69 -6.36 16.32
N LEU A 478 -30.36 -7.15 17.16
CA LEU A 478 -31.16 -8.31 16.74
C LEU A 478 -32.29 -7.92 15.77
N ARG A 479 -33.08 -6.87 16.08
CA ARG A 479 -34.13 -6.37 15.17
C ARG A 479 -33.58 -5.79 13.87
N ARG A 480 -32.38 -5.19 13.88
CA ARG A 480 -31.71 -4.75 12.63
C ARG A 480 -31.24 -5.94 11.79
N ARG A 481 -30.71 -7.02 12.40
CA ARG A 481 -30.31 -8.24 11.68
C ARG A 481 -31.46 -8.84 10.87
N GLN A 482 -32.71 -8.71 11.36
CA GLN A 482 -33.92 -9.14 10.64
C GLN A 482 -34.18 -8.38 9.33
N ASN A 483 -33.47 -7.27 9.06
CA ASN A 483 -33.53 -6.57 7.78
C ASN A 483 -32.71 -7.26 6.66
N LEU A 484 -31.97 -8.33 6.94
CA LEU A 484 -31.21 -9.07 5.93
C LEU A 484 -32.13 -9.99 5.09
N SER A 485 -31.83 -10.11 3.79
CA SER A 485 -32.44 -11.14 2.94
C SER A 485 -32.13 -12.56 3.47
N SER A 486 -33.04 -13.53 3.27
CA SER A 486 -32.72 -14.94 3.50
C SER A 486 -31.64 -15.42 2.53
N GLU A 487 -30.84 -16.41 2.95
CA GLU A 487 -29.75 -16.95 2.11
C GLU A 487 -30.28 -17.55 0.81
N ASP A 488 -31.41 -18.29 0.88
CA ASP A 488 -32.09 -18.86 -0.29
C ASP A 488 -32.49 -17.78 -1.31
N ARG A 489 -32.96 -16.63 -0.82
CA ARG A 489 -33.34 -15.49 -1.67
C ARG A 489 -32.11 -14.87 -2.34
N VAL A 490 -30.98 -14.75 -1.64
CA VAL A 490 -29.73 -14.25 -2.22
C VAL A 490 -29.17 -15.23 -3.26
N ALA A 491 -29.25 -16.53 -2.99
CA ALA A 491 -28.87 -17.58 -3.94
C ALA A 491 -29.78 -17.59 -5.18
N ALA A 492 -31.10 -17.50 -5.02
CA ALA A 492 -32.03 -17.44 -6.15
C ALA A 492 -31.81 -16.19 -7.03
N LEU A 493 -31.55 -15.03 -6.41
CA LEU A 493 -31.27 -13.77 -7.12
C LEU A 493 -29.93 -13.77 -7.86
N SER A 494 -28.93 -14.57 -7.43
CA SER A 494 -27.67 -14.68 -8.15
C SER A 494 -27.80 -15.61 -9.36
N HIS A 495 -28.48 -16.75 -9.24
CA HIS A 495 -28.76 -17.65 -10.37
C HIS A 495 -29.58 -16.94 -11.47
N SER A 496 -30.61 -16.17 -11.10
CA SER A 496 -31.44 -15.42 -12.08
C SER A 496 -30.68 -14.29 -12.79
N ARG A 497 -29.50 -13.89 -12.30
CA ARG A 497 -28.63 -12.92 -12.98
C ARG A 497 -27.60 -13.57 -13.90
N SER A 498 -27.20 -14.83 -13.67
CA SER A 498 -26.38 -15.57 -14.64
C SER A 498 -27.16 -15.80 -15.94
N PHE A 499 -28.39 -16.31 -15.85
CA PHE A 499 -29.25 -16.57 -17.03
C PHE A 499 -29.59 -15.32 -17.88
N ASN A 500 -29.38 -14.11 -17.36
CA ASN A 500 -29.55 -12.86 -18.10
C ASN A 500 -28.21 -12.22 -18.54
N ALA A 501 -27.05 -12.77 -18.16
CA ALA A 501 -25.76 -12.39 -18.70
C ALA A 501 -25.51 -13.13 -20.03
N ASP A 502 -25.73 -14.45 -20.01
CA ASP A 502 -25.59 -15.36 -21.16
C ASP A 502 -26.54 -15.03 -22.34
N ALA A 503 -27.46 -14.06 -22.16
CA ALA A 503 -28.42 -13.58 -23.15
C ALA A 503 -28.14 -12.14 -23.65
N PHE A 504 -26.98 -11.56 -23.31
CA PHE A 504 -26.63 -10.17 -23.64
C PHE A 504 -25.20 -9.98 -24.20
N GLU A 505 -24.41 -11.04 -24.41
CA GLU A 505 -23.04 -10.96 -24.93
C GLU A 505 -22.91 -11.21 -26.45
N ASP A 506 -23.94 -11.74 -27.12
CA ASP A 506 -23.89 -12.21 -28.52
C ASP A 506 -24.14 -11.13 -29.61
N ASP A 507 -24.46 -9.88 -29.24
CA ASP A 507 -24.96 -8.85 -30.18
C ASP A 507 -24.21 -7.50 -30.06
N ALA A 508 -22.92 -7.55 -29.68
CA ALA A 508 -22.11 -6.38 -29.33
C ALA A 508 -20.81 -6.18 -30.15
N GLU A 509 -20.52 -7.03 -31.15
CA GLU A 509 -19.21 -7.03 -31.83
C GLU A 509 -19.25 -6.99 -33.37
N ASN A 510 -20.20 -6.25 -33.97
CA ASN A 510 -20.03 -5.83 -35.38
C ASN A 510 -20.80 -4.54 -35.77
N SER A 511 -20.17 -3.37 -35.62
CA SER A 511 -20.57 -2.12 -36.29
C SER A 511 -19.48 -1.05 -36.25
N ARG A 512 -18.80 -0.80 -37.38
CA ARG A 512 -17.88 0.34 -37.55
C ARG A 512 -18.65 1.61 -37.96
N PRO A 513 -18.36 2.79 -37.39
CA PRO A 513 -19.00 4.05 -37.81
C PRO A 513 -18.40 4.59 -39.12
N ALA A 514 -19.26 4.98 -40.06
CA ALA A 514 -18.88 5.69 -41.29
C ALA A 514 -18.92 7.22 -41.11
N PRO A 515 -18.10 8.01 -41.82
CA PRO A 515 -17.98 9.46 -41.60
C PRO A 515 -19.18 10.27 -42.13
N ARG A 516 -19.46 11.40 -41.47
CA ARG A 516 -20.55 12.32 -41.83
C ARG A 516 -20.17 13.27 -42.97
N LYS A 517 -21.14 13.63 -43.82
CA LYS A 517 -21.11 14.82 -44.70
C LYS A 517 -22.37 15.69 -44.48
N PRO A 518 -22.33 17.01 -44.76
CA PRO A 518 -23.37 17.96 -44.37
C PRO A 518 -24.57 18.03 -45.35
N PRO A 519 -25.72 18.59 -44.92
CA PRO A 519 -26.93 18.69 -45.74
C PRO A 519 -27.03 20.00 -46.55
N PRO A 520 -27.56 19.97 -47.79
CA PRO A 520 -28.09 21.15 -48.49
C PRO A 520 -29.60 21.35 -48.18
N GLY A 521 -30.10 22.59 -48.33
CA GLY A 521 -31.44 22.97 -47.86
C GLY A 521 -32.51 23.24 -48.93
N GLN A 522 -33.71 23.60 -48.44
CA GLN A 522 -34.85 24.22 -49.15
C GLN A 522 -35.59 23.28 -50.15
N HIS A 523 -36.94 23.23 -50.24
CA HIS A 523 -37.93 24.32 -50.18
C HIS A 523 -39.32 23.90 -49.60
N ASN A 524 -40.11 24.89 -49.16
CA ASN A 524 -41.58 24.85 -48.96
C ASN A 524 -42.30 25.11 -50.32
N PRO A 525 -43.56 24.65 -50.57
CA PRO A 525 -44.79 24.90 -49.78
C PRO A 525 -45.76 23.68 -49.65
N GLY A 526 -46.95 23.75 -49.04
CA GLY A 526 -47.58 24.75 -48.17
C GLY A 526 -49.13 24.65 -48.08
N GLN A 527 -49.71 25.14 -46.97
CA GLN A 527 -51.14 25.47 -46.69
C GLN A 527 -52.26 24.40 -46.63
N ALA A 528 -53.17 24.65 -45.67
CA ALA A 528 -54.62 24.34 -45.60
C ALA A 528 -55.11 22.89 -45.34
N GLY A 529 -56.26 22.78 -44.65
CA GLY A 529 -57.01 21.53 -44.44
C GLY A 529 -57.61 21.32 -43.05
N SER A 530 -58.79 21.89 -42.78
CA SER A 530 -59.62 21.59 -41.59
C SER A 530 -60.82 20.67 -41.95
N VAL A 531 -61.56 20.18 -40.93
CA VAL A 531 -62.72 19.25 -41.03
C VAL A 531 -62.28 17.78 -41.25
N GLY A 532 -62.92 16.73 -40.70
CA GLY A 532 -64.01 16.63 -39.72
C GLY A 532 -65.10 15.59 -40.10
N LEU A 533 -65.75 14.97 -39.09
CA LEU A 533 -66.94 14.08 -39.12
C LEU A 533 -66.76 12.54 -39.24
N ARG A 534 -67.30 11.85 -38.19
CA ARG A 534 -68.15 10.63 -38.16
C ARG A 534 -67.67 9.27 -38.76
N GLY A 535 -67.91 8.19 -38.01
CA GLY A 535 -67.85 6.77 -38.46
C GLY A 535 -69.19 6.25 -39.02
N PRO A 536 -69.63 4.97 -38.84
CA PRO A 536 -69.23 3.96 -37.83
C PRO A 536 -69.05 2.51 -38.40
N ASN A 537 -69.40 1.47 -37.60
CA ASN A 537 -69.49 0.01 -37.92
C ASN A 537 -68.17 -0.80 -37.83
N THR A 538 -68.12 -2.07 -37.37
CA THR A 538 -69.09 -2.96 -36.66
C THR A 538 -68.34 -4.10 -35.93
N CYS A 539 -68.88 -4.63 -34.83
CA CYS A 539 -68.38 -5.85 -34.16
C CYS A 539 -69.20 -7.10 -34.54
N PRO A 540 -68.68 -8.32 -34.26
CA PRO A 540 -69.51 -9.40 -33.70
C PRO A 540 -69.07 -9.88 -32.30
N THR A 541 -70.02 -10.42 -31.54
CA THR A 541 -69.88 -11.11 -30.23
C THR A 541 -69.59 -12.62 -30.42
N GLY A 542 -69.17 -13.46 -29.46
CA GLY A 542 -68.96 -13.48 -27.99
C GLY A 542 -68.62 -14.95 -27.60
N PRO A 543 -68.99 -15.55 -26.43
CA PRO A 543 -69.31 -15.03 -25.09
C PRO A 543 -68.46 -15.77 -23.98
N PRO A 544 -68.92 -16.21 -22.77
CA PRO A 544 -68.80 -15.42 -21.54
C PRO A 544 -68.20 -16.16 -20.28
N THR A 545 -68.40 -15.54 -19.10
CA THR A 545 -68.05 -15.97 -17.71
C THR A 545 -66.62 -15.62 -17.22
N LYS A 546 -66.37 -15.26 -15.96
CA LYS A 546 -67.22 -15.08 -14.74
C LYS A 546 -66.65 -13.90 -13.91
N LYS A 547 -67.48 -13.13 -13.18
CA LYS A 547 -67.02 -12.03 -12.30
C LYS A 547 -66.86 -12.49 -10.84
N ALA A 548 -65.90 -11.91 -10.13
CA ALA A 548 -65.78 -11.92 -8.67
C ALA A 548 -65.50 -10.49 -8.15
N LYS A 549 -65.82 -10.22 -6.88
CA LYS A 549 -65.63 -8.90 -6.24
C LYS A 549 -64.14 -8.54 -6.09
N LEU A 550 -63.86 -7.24 -6.19
CA LEU A 550 -62.76 -6.60 -5.48
C LEU A 550 -63.39 -5.60 -4.49
N GLU A 551 -63.01 -5.64 -3.21
CA GLU A 551 -63.52 -4.72 -2.20
C GLU A 551 -62.57 -3.53 -1.99
N ALA A 552 -63.13 -2.36 -1.67
CA ALA A 552 -62.41 -1.10 -1.69
C ALA A 552 -61.59 -0.87 -0.41
N LEU A 553 -60.37 -0.36 -0.57
CA LEU A 553 -59.57 0.16 0.53
C LEU A 553 -60.19 1.48 1.04
N PRO A 554 -60.30 1.70 2.37
CA PRO A 554 -60.78 2.97 2.93
C PRO A 554 -59.74 4.09 2.73
N PRO A 555 -60.18 5.36 2.65
CA PRO A 555 -59.30 6.50 2.33
C PRO A 555 -58.38 6.91 3.48
N ALA A 556 -57.29 7.60 3.14
CA ALA A 556 -56.29 8.07 4.10
C ALA A 556 -56.83 9.13 5.06
N LEU A 557 -56.63 8.92 6.37
CA LEU A 557 -56.96 9.90 7.41
C LEU A 557 -55.85 10.96 7.53
N ILE A 558 -56.15 12.17 7.06
CA ILE A 558 -55.35 13.36 7.32
C ILE A 558 -55.71 13.91 8.70
N THR A 559 -54.73 14.02 9.61
CA THR A 559 -54.86 14.83 10.82
C THR A 559 -53.70 15.84 10.90
N LYS A 560 -54.02 17.11 11.18
CA LYS A 560 -53.06 18.19 11.38
C LYS A 560 -52.64 18.26 12.86
N PRO A 561 -51.44 18.82 13.17
CA PRO A 561 -50.86 18.69 14.49
C PRO A 561 -51.53 19.57 15.54
N TYR A 562 -51.44 19.16 16.81
CA TYR A 562 -51.64 20.05 17.95
C TYR A 562 -50.52 19.93 18.98
N SER A 563 -50.31 20.99 19.76
CA SER A 563 -49.15 21.20 20.62
C SER A 563 -49.35 20.77 22.07
N SER A 564 -48.33 20.16 22.66
CA SER A 564 -48.16 20.07 24.12
C SER A 564 -46.70 20.31 24.50
N VAL A 565 -46.39 21.58 24.81
CA VAL A 565 -45.10 21.99 25.40
C VAL A 565 -45.16 21.78 26.93
N ASN A 566 -43.99 21.63 27.57
CA ASN A 566 -43.78 21.47 29.01
C ASN A 566 -44.20 20.13 29.65
N THR A 567 -43.33 19.13 29.51
CA THR A 567 -42.75 18.46 30.70
C THR A 567 -41.41 17.79 30.31
N LEU A 568 -40.65 17.29 31.30
CA LEU A 568 -39.36 16.58 31.12
C LEU A 568 -38.17 17.39 30.55
N ARG A 569 -37.95 18.63 31.04
CA ARG A 569 -36.57 19.15 31.12
C ARG A 569 -35.79 18.36 32.17
N LYS A 570 -34.99 17.36 31.75
CA LYS A 570 -33.91 16.76 32.54
C LYS A 570 -32.66 16.60 31.66
N PRO A 571 -31.53 17.28 31.95
CA PRO A 571 -30.30 17.07 31.21
C PRO A 571 -29.72 15.68 31.49
N PHE A 572 -28.95 15.16 30.53
CA PHE A 572 -28.27 13.88 30.62
C PHE A 572 -27.20 13.91 31.72
N LYS A 573 -27.31 13.04 32.74
CA LYS A 573 -26.27 12.86 33.76
C LYS A 573 -25.23 11.85 33.28
N THR A 574 -24.00 12.30 33.10
CA THR A 574 -22.82 11.45 32.88
C THR A 574 -22.42 10.73 34.18
N PRO A 575 -22.21 9.40 34.19
CA PRO A 575 -21.95 8.62 35.41
C PRO A 575 -20.46 8.56 35.79
N PHE A 576 -19.71 9.67 35.69
CA PHE A 576 -18.32 9.72 36.14
C PHE A 576 -18.01 11.01 36.92
N LYS A 577 -17.53 10.84 38.15
CA LYS A 577 -16.67 11.79 38.86
C LYS A 577 -15.33 11.11 39.09
N VAL A 578 -14.28 11.63 38.49
CA VAL A 578 -12.87 11.31 38.82
C VAL A 578 -12.15 12.66 38.88
N PRO A 579 -11.27 12.94 39.87
CA PRO A 579 -10.65 14.26 39.98
C PRO A 579 -9.71 14.54 38.80
N PHE A 580 -9.83 15.72 38.20
CA PHE A 580 -8.78 16.26 37.34
C PHE A 580 -7.56 16.59 38.21
N LYS A 581 -6.41 15.98 37.92
CA LYS A 581 -5.13 16.65 38.14
C LYS A 581 -4.90 17.57 36.94
N GLN A 582 -4.78 18.87 37.18
CA GLN A 582 -4.25 19.79 36.18
C GLN A 582 -2.73 19.56 36.06
N PRO A 583 -2.12 19.74 34.88
CA PRO A 583 -0.68 19.98 34.81
C PRO A 583 -0.34 21.28 35.56
N PRO A 584 0.85 21.41 36.15
CA PRO A 584 1.26 22.66 36.78
C PRO A 584 1.32 23.78 35.73
N GLN A 585 0.73 24.93 36.04
CA GLN A 585 0.90 26.14 35.23
C GLN A 585 2.15 26.89 35.72
N GLU A 586 3.17 26.98 34.87
CA GLU A 586 4.26 27.92 35.10
C GLU A 586 3.73 29.35 34.89
N THR A 587 3.46 30.04 35.99
CA THR A 587 3.12 31.46 35.99
C THR A 587 4.30 32.28 36.50
N CYS A 588 5.14 32.76 35.58
CA CYS A 588 6.28 33.61 35.90
C CYS A 588 5.80 35.02 36.28
N ALA A 589 5.41 35.18 37.55
CA ALA A 589 5.01 36.46 38.13
C ALA A 589 6.22 37.15 38.77
N ILE A 590 6.99 37.89 37.97
CA ILE A 590 8.04 38.78 38.48
C ILE A 590 7.36 39.97 39.17
N GLN A 591 7.44 40.02 40.50
CA GLN A 591 7.03 41.19 41.27
C GLN A 591 8.15 42.23 41.26
N SER A 592 7.80 43.47 40.94
CA SER A 592 8.68 44.63 41.06
C SER A 592 8.58 45.24 42.46
N SER A 593 9.69 45.33 43.20
CA SER A 593 9.78 46.16 44.40
C SER A 593 11.21 46.64 44.65
N ASP A 594 11.29 47.92 45.01
CA ASP A 594 12.38 48.64 45.68
C ASP A 594 13.70 48.89 44.93
N ALA A 595 14.25 50.07 45.19
CA ALA A 595 15.42 50.64 44.52
C ALA A 595 16.39 51.27 45.52
N GLN A 596 17.69 51.13 45.24
CA GLN A 596 18.83 51.89 45.81
C GLN A 596 19.95 51.76 44.75
N GLN A 597 20.29 52.81 43.98
CA GLN A 597 21.10 54.00 44.30
C GLN A 597 22.62 53.75 44.44
N THR A 598 23.40 54.67 43.85
CA THR A 598 24.89 54.70 43.71
C THR A 598 25.46 53.60 42.78
N THR A 599 26.43 53.84 41.89
CA THR A 599 27.34 54.97 41.55
C THR A 599 27.22 55.30 40.03
N GLN A 600 27.53 56.47 39.45
CA GLN A 600 28.83 57.16 39.29
C GLN A 600 29.90 56.27 38.60
N GLU A 601 30.65 56.61 37.54
CA GLU A 601 30.85 57.83 36.67
C GLU A 601 31.21 57.36 35.23
N GLY A 602 31.31 58.14 34.14
CA GLY A 602 31.05 59.58 33.88
C GLY A 602 31.89 60.12 32.69
N GLU A 603 31.24 60.70 31.65
CA GLU A 603 31.84 61.31 30.43
C GLU A 603 32.68 60.34 29.53
N GLU A 604 33.00 60.60 28.25
CA GLU A 604 32.59 61.64 27.27
C GLU A 604 31.61 61.00 26.21
N GLN A 605 31.39 61.41 24.94
CA GLN A 605 31.78 62.55 24.07
C GLN A 605 30.62 62.83 23.05
N ASN A 606 30.87 63.30 21.81
CA ASN A 606 29.83 63.54 20.78
C ASN A 606 30.40 63.60 19.33
N HIS A 607 29.51 63.60 18.32
CA HIS A 607 29.73 63.65 16.85
C HIS A 607 30.25 62.34 16.20
N ASP A 608 29.85 61.96 14.97
CA ASP A 608 28.89 62.61 14.04
C ASP A 608 28.07 61.58 13.22
N ASN A 609 27.10 62.08 12.43
CA ASN A 609 26.05 61.28 11.78
C ASN A 609 26.50 60.46 10.55
N ASP A 610 25.82 59.32 10.32
CA ASP A 610 25.60 58.71 9.00
C ASP A 610 24.16 58.14 8.96
N GLU A 611 23.32 58.59 8.02
CA GLU A 611 21.92 58.17 7.87
C GLU A 611 21.75 57.16 6.71
N ILE A 612 21.15 55.99 6.98
CA ILE A 612 20.57 55.12 5.95
C ILE A 612 19.25 54.51 6.45
N GLU A 613 18.11 55.09 6.05
CA GLU A 613 16.84 54.37 6.01
C GLU A 613 16.72 53.54 4.72
N VAL A 614 16.04 52.40 4.78
CA VAL A 614 15.81 51.52 3.62
C VAL A 614 14.33 51.18 3.52
N VAL A 615 13.63 51.73 2.52
CA VAL A 615 12.23 51.39 2.21
C VAL A 615 12.02 51.18 0.71
N GLU A 616 11.77 49.92 0.36
CA GLU A 616 10.85 49.42 -0.68
C GLU A 616 10.62 50.24 -1.98
N VAL A 617 11.07 49.69 -3.12
CA VAL A 617 10.48 49.98 -4.45
C VAL A 617 10.41 48.70 -5.30
N CYS A 618 9.32 48.53 -6.05
CA CYS A 618 9.10 47.46 -7.03
C CYS A 618 8.67 48.07 -8.37
N PHE A 619 9.26 47.67 -9.51
CA PHE A 619 8.82 48.19 -10.83
C PHE A 619 9.07 47.26 -12.04
N ASN A 620 8.34 47.55 -13.13
CA ASN A 620 8.29 46.79 -14.39
C ASN A 620 9.20 47.35 -15.51
N SER A 621 9.46 46.48 -16.50
CA SER A 621 9.95 46.66 -17.88
C SER A 621 10.09 48.06 -18.53
N ALA A 622 11.17 48.26 -19.32
CA ALA A 622 11.11 48.44 -20.79
C ALA A 622 12.48 48.71 -21.50
N ARG A 623 12.54 48.33 -22.80
CA ARG A 623 13.48 48.63 -23.93
C ARG A 623 14.32 49.94 -23.84
N GLN A 624 15.50 50.16 -24.46
CA GLN A 624 15.93 49.91 -25.86
C GLN A 624 17.37 50.46 -26.14
N ALA A 625 18.03 50.03 -27.24
CA ALA A 625 19.15 50.71 -27.97
C ALA A 625 20.56 50.82 -27.30
N SER A 626 21.71 50.80 -28.01
CA SER A 626 22.05 50.48 -29.43
C SER A 626 23.58 50.45 -29.69
N ARG A 627 24.01 49.85 -30.83
CA ARG A 627 25.33 49.94 -31.53
C ARG A 627 26.48 49.05 -30.99
N ASP A 628 27.41 48.55 -31.81
CA ASP A 628 27.45 48.27 -33.28
C ASP A 628 28.64 47.31 -33.60
N GLU A 629 28.59 46.65 -34.77
CA GLU A 629 29.65 45.79 -35.38
C GLU A 629 29.97 44.47 -34.62
N LEU A 630 30.49 43.36 -35.16
CA LEU A 630 30.71 42.74 -36.51
C LEU A 630 31.05 41.23 -36.22
N LEU A 631 30.93 40.16 -37.04
CA LEU A 631 30.62 39.81 -38.46
C LEU A 631 29.61 38.61 -38.45
N GLN A 632 28.77 38.34 -39.46
CA GLN A 632 28.97 37.48 -40.66
C GLN A 632 29.64 36.10 -40.43
N ASP A 633 29.12 34.96 -40.89
CA ASP A 633 27.87 34.58 -41.60
C ASP A 633 27.38 33.20 -41.01
N ASP A 634 26.32 32.49 -41.40
CA ASP A 634 25.41 32.49 -42.58
C ASP A 634 24.03 31.88 -42.19
N VAL A 635 23.02 31.86 -43.08
CA VAL A 635 21.67 31.26 -42.84
C VAL A 635 21.14 30.48 -44.05
N LEU A 636 20.57 29.30 -43.79
CA LEU A 636 19.56 28.67 -44.66
C LEU A 636 18.25 28.48 -43.89
N GLU A 637 17.13 28.76 -44.56
CA GLU A 637 15.78 28.78 -43.99
C GLU A 637 15.05 27.45 -44.21
N GLU A 638 14.28 27.00 -43.22
CA GLU A 638 13.06 26.19 -43.46
C GLU A 638 11.91 26.72 -42.58
N GLU A 639 10.78 27.07 -43.22
CA GLU A 639 9.54 27.52 -42.60
C GLU A 639 8.58 26.33 -42.31
N PRO A 640 7.58 26.47 -41.41
CA PRO A 640 7.03 25.34 -40.67
C PRO A 640 5.81 24.65 -41.32
N THR A 641 5.62 23.36 -41.02
CA THR A 641 4.40 22.61 -41.37
C THR A 641 3.75 21.92 -40.16
N ASP A 642 2.59 22.46 -39.78
CA ASP A 642 1.37 21.85 -39.22
C ASP A 642 1.43 20.67 -38.21
N PHE A 643 0.66 20.80 -37.12
CA PHE A 643 0.56 19.82 -36.03
C PHE A 643 -0.44 18.68 -36.36
N GLY A 644 -0.03 17.77 -37.25
CA GLY A 644 -0.75 16.52 -37.53
C GLY A 644 -0.77 15.55 -36.33
N GLN A 645 -1.87 14.80 -36.18
CA GLN A 645 -1.97 13.74 -35.17
C GLN A 645 -1.16 12.51 -35.60
N GLY A 646 -0.10 12.18 -34.87
CA GLY A 646 0.71 10.97 -35.08
C GLY A 646 0.82 10.12 -33.81
N GLY A 647 0.71 8.79 -33.97
CA GLY A 647 1.14 7.84 -32.93
C GLY A 647 2.67 7.76 -32.90
N GLY A 648 3.25 7.57 -31.72
CA GLY A 648 4.69 7.41 -31.58
C GLY A 648 5.14 5.98 -31.91
N ASP A 649 5.17 5.64 -33.20
CA ASP A 649 5.75 4.37 -33.67
C ASP A 649 7.20 4.25 -33.20
N ILE A 650 7.57 3.06 -32.72
CA ILE A 650 8.96 2.73 -32.42
C ILE A 650 9.63 2.42 -33.76
N LEU A 651 10.10 3.47 -34.44
CA LEU A 651 10.94 3.32 -35.62
C LEU A 651 12.17 2.50 -35.25
N LEU A 652 12.26 1.32 -35.87
CA LEU A 652 13.45 0.49 -35.88
C LEU A 652 14.46 1.11 -36.84
N ASP A 653 15.75 0.95 -36.54
CA ASP A 653 16.81 1.18 -37.53
C ASP A 653 16.60 0.26 -38.75
N ASP A 654 17.06 0.66 -39.95
CA ASP A 654 16.85 -0.04 -41.23
C ASP A 654 17.55 -1.43 -41.30
N GLU A 655 17.02 -2.39 -40.54
CA GLU A 655 17.49 -3.78 -40.45
C GLU A 655 16.48 -4.74 -41.13
N PRO A 656 16.95 -5.82 -41.80
CA PRO A 656 16.07 -6.74 -42.51
C PRO A 656 15.10 -7.44 -41.55
N GLN A 657 13.80 -7.25 -41.81
CA GLN A 657 12.71 -7.78 -40.98
C GLN A 657 12.63 -9.31 -41.11
N ILE A 658 13.01 -10.02 -40.05
CA ILE A 658 12.94 -11.49 -40.01
C ILE A 658 11.48 -11.90 -39.77
N ASP A 659 10.84 -12.48 -40.78
CA ASP A 659 9.54 -13.10 -40.62
C ASP A 659 9.64 -14.35 -39.73
N LEU A 660 8.83 -14.38 -38.66
CA LEU A 660 8.80 -15.43 -37.66
C LEU A 660 7.33 -15.84 -37.49
N PRO A 661 7.01 -17.14 -37.50
CA PRO A 661 5.63 -17.61 -37.52
C PRO A 661 4.80 -16.95 -36.42
N ASP A 662 3.59 -16.50 -36.73
CA ASP A 662 2.68 -15.97 -35.72
C ASP A 662 2.34 -17.08 -34.72
N ILE A 663 2.55 -16.78 -33.43
CA ILE A 663 2.21 -17.65 -32.32
C ILE A 663 1.23 -16.85 -31.48
N ASP A 664 -0.03 -17.27 -31.47
CA ASP A 664 -1.08 -16.61 -30.72
C ASP A 664 -0.81 -16.75 -29.21
N ILE A 665 -0.51 -15.61 -28.57
CA ILE A 665 -0.08 -15.53 -27.18
C ILE A 665 -0.83 -14.38 -26.52
N GLU A 666 -1.66 -14.74 -25.53
CA GLU A 666 -2.21 -13.78 -24.59
C GLU A 666 -1.08 -13.13 -23.78
N LEU A 667 -0.70 -11.91 -24.16
CA LEU A 667 0.06 -11.00 -23.30
C LEU A 667 -0.81 -10.62 -22.10
N GLU A 668 -0.25 -10.60 -20.89
CA GLU A 668 -1.09 -10.52 -19.68
C GLU A 668 -1.83 -9.18 -19.57
N ALA A 669 -3.15 -9.20 -19.81
CA ALA A 669 -4.02 -8.02 -19.77
C ALA A 669 -4.49 -7.65 -18.35
N MET A 670 -4.31 -8.53 -17.36
CA MET A 670 -4.96 -8.46 -16.04
C MET A 670 -4.51 -7.28 -15.15
N ILE A 671 -3.34 -6.67 -15.42
CA ILE A 671 -2.67 -5.75 -14.47
C ILE A 671 -2.85 -4.26 -14.82
N SER A 672 -2.97 -3.91 -16.11
CA SER A 672 -2.90 -2.51 -16.54
C SER A 672 -3.57 -2.27 -17.90
N LYS A 673 -4.50 -1.31 -17.95
CA LYS A 673 -5.00 -0.67 -19.19
C LYS A 673 -4.28 0.65 -19.51
N LYS A 674 -3.04 0.86 -19.01
CA LYS A 674 -2.29 2.11 -19.20
C LYS A 674 -1.50 2.17 -20.50
N ILE A 675 -1.14 1.00 -21.06
CA ILE A 675 -0.38 0.84 -22.30
C ILE A 675 -1.33 0.17 -23.31
N PRO A 676 -1.45 0.65 -24.56
CA PRO A 676 -2.28 0.00 -25.57
C PRO A 676 -1.81 -1.42 -25.88
N GLU A 677 -2.76 -2.33 -26.11
CA GLU A 677 -2.45 -3.72 -26.49
C GLU A 677 -1.66 -3.84 -27.81
N PRO A 678 -1.90 -3.02 -28.87
CA PRO A 678 -1.07 -3.02 -30.06
C PRO A 678 0.40 -2.77 -29.75
N ALA A 679 0.73 -1.65 -29.09
CA ALA A 679 2.10 -1.31 -28.71
C ALA A 679 2.81 -2.41 -27.89
N ARG A 680 2.07 -3.14 -27.04
CA ARG A 680 2.59 -4.31 -26.32
C ARG A 680 2.88 -5.50 -27.23
N LYS A 681 2.00 -5.78 -28.20
CA LYS A 681 2.20 -6.81 -29.24
C LYS A 681 3.35 -6.45 -30.19
N ASP A 682 3.56 -5.16 -30.45
CA ASP A 682 4.69 -4.65 -31.25
C ASP A 682 6.02 -4.83 -30.51
N VAL A 683 6.13 -4.37 -29.26
CA VAL A 683 7.32 -4.59 -28.41
C VAL A 683 7.61 -6.09 -28.23
N PHE A 684 6.59 -6.92 -28.02
CA PHE A 684 6.73 -8.37 -27.95
C PHE A 684 7.32 -8.96 -29.25
N ARG A 685 6.80 -8.57 -30.42
CA ARG A 685 7.31 -9.03 -31.73
C ARG A 685 8.78 -8.61 -31.93
N THR A 686 9.11 -7.36 -31.60
CA THR A 686 10.47 -6.82 -31.70
C THR A 686 11.48 -7.58 -30.82
N ILE A 687 11.15 -7.80 -29.54
CA ILE A 687 12.02 -8.58 -28.63
C ILE A 687 12.19 -10.03 -29.14
N ARG A 688 11.11 -10.65 -29.64
CA ARG A 688 11.14 -12.02 -30.21
C ARG A 688 12.05 -12.11 -31.43
N GLN A 689 12.05 -11.10 -32.30
CA GLN A 689 12.91 -11.03 -33.49
C GLN A 689 14.39 -10.80 -33.11
N ALA A 690 14.68 -9.90 -32.17
CA ALA A 690 16.04 -9.66 -31.69
C ALA A 690 16.66 -10.90 -31.03
N LEU A 691 15.93 -11.55 -30.10
CA LEU A 691 16.38 -12.80 -29.47
C LEU A 691 16.63 -13.92 -30.51
N HIS A 692 15.82 -14.00 -31.56
CA HIS A 692 16.02 -14.96 -32.64
C HIS A 692 17.31 -14.69 -33.42
N ARG A 693 17.60 -13.42 -33.75
CA ARG A 693 18.83 -13.03 -34.45
C ARG A 693 20.06 -13.35 -33.60
N VAL A 694 20.10 -12.88 -32.36
CA VAL A 694 21.19 -13.14 -31.38
C VAL A 694 21.49 -14.63 -31.29
N LEU A 695 20.48 -15.48 -31.08
CA LEU A 695 20.71 -16.92 -30.92
C LEU A 695 21.12 -17.63 -32.21
N ARG A 696 20.91 -17.01 -33.38
CA ARG A 696 21.39 -17.50 -34.69
C ARG A 696 22.71 -16.87 -35.15
N TRP A 697 23.37 -16.04 -34.32
CA TRP A 697 24.68 -15.47 -34.64
C TRP A 697 25.74 -16.57 -34.79
N GLY A 698 26.44 -16.60 -35.94
CA GLY A 698 27.47 -17.58 -36.31
C GLY A 698 27.21 -18.31 -37.64
N ASP A 699 28.24 -18.90 -38.24
CA ASP A 699 28.19 -19.52 -39.59
C ASP A 699 27.38 -20.83 -39.69
N ASN A 700 26.85 -21.36 -38.57
CA ASN A 700 26.12 -22.63 -38.50
C ASN A 700 24.71 -22.43 -37.93
N ASP A 701 23.75 -23.25 -38.37
CA ASP A 701 22.33 -23.16 -37.98
C ASP A 701 22.02 -23.53 -36.50
N GLU A 702 23.06 -23.65 -35.67
CA GLU A 702 22.97 -23.74 -34.21
C GLU A 702 23.42 -22.46 -33.48
N GLY A 703 24.20 -21.57 -34.12
CA GLY A 703 24.64 -20.28 -33.57
C GLY A 703 25.03 -20.32 -32.08
N LEU A 704 24.50 -19.37 -31.30
CA LEU A 704 24.68 -19.30 -29.85
C LEU A 704 23.73 -20.23 -29.07
N TRP A 705 22.84 -21.02 -29.72
CA TRP A 705 22.01 -22.01 -29.02
C TRP A 705 22.85 -23.09 -28.33
N VAL A 706 24.06 -23.38 -28.82
CA VAL A 706 25.00 -24.34 -28.20
C VAL A 706 25.37 -23.92 -26.76
N ASN A 707 25.42 -22.61 -26.49
CA ASN A 707 25.72 -22.06 -25.16
C ASN A 707 24.52 -22.10 -24.20
N LEU A 708 23.32 -22.40 -24.70
CA LEU A 708 22.12 -22.62 -23.90
C LEU A 708 21.96 -24.12 -23.59
N SER A 709 22.51 -24.55 -22.45
CA SER A 709 22.43 -25.96 -22.06
C SER A 709 20.98 -26.48 -22.02
N ASN A 710 20.74 -27.62 -22.67
CA ASN A 710 19.40 -28.21 -22.90
C ASN A 710 18.50 -27.47 -23.92
N ALA A 711 19.07 -26.64 -24.81
CA ALA A 711 18.34 -26.02 -25.91
C ALA A 711 17.67 -27.05 -26.87
N PRO A 712 16.59 -26.66 -27.56
CA PRO A 712 16.01 -27.43 -28.66
C PRO A 712 16.92 -27.62 -29.87
N SER A 713 16.78 -28.79 -30.51
CA SER A 713 17.19 -29.04 -31.89
C SER A 713 16.10 -28.75 -32.93
N ASN A 714 14.80 -28.83 -32.60
CA ASN A 714 13.71 -28.52 -33.54
C ASN A 714 13.43 -27.00 -33.60
N ALA A 715 13.27 -26.45 -34.81
CA ALA A 715 12.99 -25.05 -35.08
C ALA A 715 11.64 -24.56 -34.53
N GLU A 716 10.54 -25.31 -34.70
CA GLU A 716 9.22 -24.96 -34.10
C GLU A 716 9.35 -24.74 -32.58
N ALA A 717 10.17 -25.58 -31.98
CA ALA A 717 10.39 -25.65 -30.56
C ALA A 717 11.34 -24.51 -30.10
N ARG A 718 12.33 -24.12 -30.92
CA ARG A 718 13.10 -22.85 -30.76
C ARG A 718 12.17 -21.63 -30.78
N TYR A 719 11.21 -21.56 -31.70
CA TYR A 719 10.27 -20.42 -31.81
C TYR A 719 9.34 -20.29 -30.59
N LEU A 720 8.82 -21.40 -30.05
CA LEU A 720 8.04 -21.39 -28.81
C LEU A 720 8.85 -20.90 -27.60
N LEU A 721 10.14 -21.27 -27.54
CA LEU A 721 11.05 -20.83 -26.47
C LEU A 721 11.34 -19.33 -26.54
N LEU A 722 11.64 -18.82 -27.75
CA LEU A 722 11.82 -17.40 -28.04
C LEU A 722 10.59 -16.57 -27.64
N ALA A 723 9.38 -17.10 -27.91
CA ALA A 723 8.14 -16.43 -27.58
C ALA A 723 7.88 -16.38 -26.06
N GLU A 724 8.16 -17.45 -25.31
CA GLU A 724 8.08 -17.47 -23.84
C GLU A 724 9.12 -16.53 -23.19
N ALA A 725 10.32 -16.42 -23.79
CA ALA A 725 11.34 -15.47 -23.34
C ALA A 725 10.90 -14.01 -23.59
N ALA A 726 10.47 -13.69 -24.82
CA ALA A 726 9.97 -12.36 -25.17
C ALA A 726 8.76 -11.95 -24.32
N LYS A 727 7.85 -12.88 -23.99
CA LYS A 727 6.70 -12.64 -23.10
C LYS A 727 7.15 -12.19 -21.71
N LYS A 728 8.20 -12.80 -21.14
CA LYS A 728 8.71 -12.46 -19.80
C LYS A 728 9.45 -11.12 -19.78
N ILE A 729 10.20 -10.81 -20.84
CA ILE A 729 10.86 -9.50 -20.97
C ILE A 729 9.81 -8.38 -21.15
N GLU A 730 8.82 -8.58 -22.03
CA GLU A 730 7.68 -7.65 -22.19
C GLU A 730 6.96 -7.41 -20.86
N TYR A 731 6.66 -8.48 -20.12
CA TYR A 731 6.00 -8.39 -18.82
C TYR A 731 6.82 -7.63 -17.77
N SER A 732 8.15 -7.77 -17.76
CA SER A 732 9.05 -6.97 -16.92
C SER A 732 8.97 -5.48 -17.27
N VAL A 733 9.06 -5.12 -18.56
CA VAL A 733 8.90 -3.73 -19.04
C VAL A 733 7.52 -3.17 -18.69
N HIS A 734 6.47 -3.97 -18.86
CA HIS A 734 5.08 -3.59 -18.60
C HIS A 734 4.80 -3.32 -17.13
N THR A 735 5.22 -4.23 -16.23
CA THR A 735 4.99 -4.10 -14.79
C THR A 735 5.72 -2.92 -14.17
N MET A 736 6.90 -2.56 -14.70
CA MET A 736 7.67 -1.37 -14.29
C MET A 736 7.16 -0.06 -14.90
N SER A 737 6.13 -0.07 -15.77
CA SER A 737 5.73 1.10 -16.55
C SER A 737 4.40 1.75 -16.13
N ALA A 738 4.46 3.07 -15.96
CA ALA A 738 3.31 3.90 -15.58
C ALA A 738 2.72 4.73 -16.74
N THR A 739 3.46 4.88 -17.84
CA THR A 739 3.11 5.65 -19.04
C THR A 739 3.63 4.95 -20.30
N GLU A 740 3.06 5.25 -21.45
CA GLU A 740 3.43 4.69 -22.76
C GLU A 740 4.85 5.09 -23.19
N SER A 741 5.19 6.38 -23.11
CA SER A 741 6.58 6.85 -23.34
C SER A 741 7.60 6.14 -22.44
N GLY A 742 7.29 5.94 -21.16
CA GLY A 742 8.17 5.19 -20.24
C GLY A 742 8.18 3.68 -20.48
N TYR A 743 7.15 3.12 -21.10
CA TYR A 743 7.13 1.73 -21.56
C TYR A 743 8.04 1.57 -22.78
N ASN A 744 7.89 2.43 -23.80
CA ASN A 744 8.74 2.42 -25.00
C ASN A 744 10.22 2.65 -24.66
N GLN A 745 10.53 3.54 -23.70
CA GLN A 745 11.91 3.77 -23.25
C GLN A 745 12.53 2.53 -22.59
N ARG A 746 11.80 1.83 -21.71
CA ARG A 746 12.28 0.58 -21.09
C ARG A 746 12.28 -0.60 -22.06
N ALA A 747 11.37 -0.62 -23.03
CA ALA A 747 11.37 -1.59 -24.12
C ALA A 747 12.64 -1.44 -24.98
N LYS A 748 13.00 -0.19 -25.33
CA LYS A 748 14.26 0.10 -26.03
C LYS A 748 15.49 -0.31 -25.21
N ALA A 749 15.59 0.09 -23.94
CA ALA A 749 16.72 -0.34 -23.09
C ALA A 749 16.88 -1.88 -23.04
N LYS A 750 15.78 -2.63 -22.84
CA LYS A 750 15.81 -4.10 -22.90
C LYS A 750 16.18 -4.64 -24.28
N LEU A 751 15.80 -3.96 -25.37
CA LEU A 751 16.17 -4.33 -26.73
C LEU A 751 17.66 -4.08 -27.02
N ASP A 752 18.19 -2.96 -26.53
CA ASP A 752 19.60 -2.59 -26.67
C ASP A 752 20.49 -3.58 -25.91
N VAL A 753 20.08 -4.04 -24.71
CA VAL A 753 20.72 -5.14 -23.97
C VAL A 753 20.64 -6.48 -24.72
N VAL A 754 19.52 -6.78 -25.39
CA VAL A 754 19.44 -7.97 -26.28
C VAL A 754 20.42 -7.83 -27.46
N LYS A 755 20.54 -6.65 -28.09
CA LYS A 755 21.53 -6.40 -29.15
C LYS A 755 22.97 -6.53 -28.62
N LEU A 756 23.27 -6.12 -27.38
CA LEU A 756 24.60 -6.27 -26.77
C LEU A 756 25.07 -7.74 -26.71
N MET A 757 24.14 -8.68 -26.51
CA MET A 757 24.40 -10.13 -26.52
C MET A 757 24.83 -10.66 -27.90
N GLU A 758 24.53 -9.95 -28.99
CA GLU A 758 24.86 -10.33 -30.37
C GLU A 758 26.36 -10.22 -30.68
N HIS A 759 27.09 -9.38 -29.94
CA HIS A 759 28.48 -9.02 -30.27
C HIS A 759 29.49 -9.34 -29.15
N ARG A 760 29.06 -10.04 -28.08
CA ARG A 760 29.93 -10.40 -26.95
C ARG A 760 29.79 -11.87 -26.54
N GLU A 761 30.57 -12.74 -27.19
CA GLU A 761 30.70 -14.16 -26.81
C GLU A 761 31.13 -14.36 -25.35
N SER A 762 31.86 -13.39 -24.78
CA SER A 762 32.33 -13.38 -23.38
C SER A 762 31.23 -13.40 -22.32
N LEU A 763 29.98 -13.06 -22.68
CA LEU A 763 28.83 -13.10 -21.76
C LEU A 763 28.21 -14.51 -21.61
N TRP A 764 28.59 -15.45 -22.49
CA TRP A 764 27.97 -16.77 -22.61
C TRP A 764 28.60 -17.92 -21.79
N PRO A 765 29.82 -17.82 -21.24
CA PRO A 765 30.30 -18.65 -20.13
C PRO A 765 29.51 -18.45 -18.82
N ILE A 766 29.95 -19.11 -17.74
CA ILE A 766 29.29 -19.05 -16.41
C ILE A 766 30.09 -18.22 -15.40
N ASP A 767 31.43 -18.22 -15.49
CA ASP A 767 32.33 -17.85 -14.38
C ASP A 767 33.19 -16.59 -14.62
N ALA A 768 32.90 -15.80 -15.65
CA ALA A 768 33.62 -14.54 -15.90
C ALA A 768 33.16 -13.43 -14.91
N ALA A 769 34.09 -12.54 -14.54
CA ALA A 769 33.95 -11.64 -13.40
C ALA A 769 34.40 -10.19 -13.72
N HIS A 770 33.69 -9.24 -13.12
CA HIS A 770 33.64 -7.81 -13.44
C HIS A 770 33.00 -7.49 -14.81
N TYR A 771 31.99 -6.61 -14.76
CA TYR A 771 31.07 -6.23 -15.83
C TYR A 771 30.50 -4.85 -15.51
N ASP A 772 30.01 -4.12 -16.53
CA ASP A 772 29.24 -2.88 -16.36
C ASP A 772 27.74 -3.15 -16.08
N ASP A 773 26.95 -2.13 -15.69
CA ASP A 773 25.50 -2.24 -15.40
C ASP A 773 24.75 -2.96 -16.57
N ASP A 774 25.06 -2.61 -17.83
CA ASP A 774 24.45 -3.20 -19.05
C ASP A 774 24.85 -4.68 -19.28
N GLU A 775 26.06 -5.08 -18.87
CA GLU A 775 26.57 -6.45 -19.04
C GLU A 775 26.02 -7.40 -17.96
N GLU A 776 25.77 -6.92 -16.72
CA GLU A 776 25.03 -7.74 -15.74
C GLU A 776 23.57 -7.96 -16.19
N GLU A 777 22.92 -6.96 -16.79
CA GLU A 777 21.55 -7.12 -17.32
C GLU A 777 21.49 -8.12 -18.49
N ALA A 778 22.49 -8.14 -19.38
CA ALA A 778 22.63 -9.15 -20.42
C ALA A 778 22.79 -10.58 -19.84
N ILE A 779 23.54 -10.72 -18.75
CA ILE A 779 23.75 -12.00 -18.06
C ILE A 779 22.45 -12.47 -17.37
N GLU A 780 21.62 -11.56 -16.84
CA GLU A 780 20.28 -11.92 -16.37
C GLU A 780 19.40 -12.46 -17.51
N MET A 781 19.47 -11.89 -18.71
CA MET A 781 18.73 -12.40 -19.89
C MET A 781 19.23 -13.77 -20.36
N ILE A 782 20.55 -13.99 -20.39
CA ILE A 782 21.14 -15.31 -20.67
C ILE A 782 20.70 -16.32 -19.59
N GLY A 783 20.65 -15.89 -18.32
CA GLY A 783 20.10 -16.67 -17.20
C GLY A 783 18.63 -17.04 -17.40
N LEU A 784 17.79 -16.10 -17.85
CA LEU A 784 16.39 -16.34 -18.18
C LEU A 784 16.24 -17.38 -19.31
N LEU A 785 17.02 -17.26 -20.39
CA LEU A 785 17.02 -18.22 -21.50
C LEU A 785 17.43 -19.62 -21.04
N ARG A 786 18.54 -19.75 -20.32
CA ARG A 786 19.01 -21.03 -19.72
C ARG A 786 17.93 -21.65 -18.81
N ASN A 787 17.26 -20.84 -17.99
CA ASN A 787 16.18 -21.30 -17.12
C ASN A 787 14.99 -21.85 -17.91
N ILE A 788 14.56 -21.19 -19.00
CA ILE A 788 13.45 -21.66 -19.85
C ILE A 788 13.84 -22.98 -20.55
N CYS A 789 15.05 -23.09 -21.12
CA CYS A 789 15.58 -24.35 -21.66
C CYS A 789 15.52 -25.49 -20.63
N SER A 790 15.97 -25.24 -19.40
CA SER A 790 16.03 -26.26 -18.34
C SER A 790 14.66 -26.78 -17.91
N GLY A 791 13.65 -25.89 -17.81
CA GLY A 791 12.29 -26.26 -17.40
C GLY A 791 11.60 -27.12 -18.45
N TRP A 792 11.83 -26.84 -19.72
CA TRP A 792 11.14 -27.42 -20.86
C TRP A 792 11.55 -28.89 -21.12
N ARG A 793 12.77 -29.30 -20.73
CA ARG A 793 13.19 -30.72 -20.69
C ARG A 793 12.33 -31.57 -19.73
N LYS A 794 11.66 -30.96 -18.73
CA LYS A 794 10.69 -31.63 -17.84
C LYS A 794 9.34 -31.89 -18.54
N ILE A 795 8.99 -31.10 -19.55
CA ILE A 795 7.77 -31.27 -20.36
C ILE A 795 7.97 -32.40 -21.38
N GLY A 796 9.10 -32.40 -22.11
CA GLY A 796 9.43 -33.44 -23.08
C GLY A 796 9.44 -34.86 -22.46
N LYS A 797 10.00 -35.01 -21.24
CA LYS A 797 9.99 -36.28 -20.50
C LYS A 797 8.61 -36.77 -20.02
N ARG A 798 7.53 -36.03 -20.28
CA ARG A 798 6.13 -36.42 -20.00
C ARG A 798 5.26 -36.57 -21.27
N LYS A 799 5.85 -36.46 -22.46
CA LYS A 799 5.18 -36.65 -23.76
C LYS A 799 6.02 -37.51 -24.74
N ALA A 800 6.75 -38.48 -24.21
CA ALA A 800 7.03 -39.71 -24.96
C ALA A 800 5.92 -40.74 -24.62
N PRO A 801 5.46 -41.57 -25.58
CA PRO A 801 4.49 -42.63 -25.32
C PRO A 801 5.08 -43.77 -24.48
#